data_AF-A0A1V8UTZ4-F1
#
_entry.id   AF-A0A1V8UTZ4-F1
#
_cell.length_a   1.000
_cell.length_b   1.000
_cell.length_c   1.000
_cell.angle_alpha   90.00
_cell.angle_beta   90.00
_cell.angle_gamma   90.00
#
_symmetry.space_group_name_H-M   'P 1'
#
loop_
_entity.id
_entity.type
_entity.pdbx_description
1 polymer ?
#
loop_
_entity_poly.entity_id
_entity_poly.type
_entity_poly.pdbx_seq_one_letter_code
_entity_poly.pdbx_strand_id
1 'polypeptide(L)'
;MSNPIVDKLTASGPGEQAKFLNDIVIQLWPNITAYTSQMVKDTVEPMFKTMLPGPLKTLHFVKLDLGHVPLIISNVLTTKSDTGGIKLDMNVSWDGKCDIELDADMMPALGVEHVKLYGRLSILLGPLTNAIPLIGAAQIAFVNPPILKLDFTGAANVADFSIVDDTVRGILLGVINSMFTLPNRFLVKLDANADYFKTYLYPLGVIRVTVEKATDFAQEAKGGAKKLFSKLTRASPDCYFKVDVGAEPTWKTGTKNNTTNPAWNETHDFVVSDLDQCIKLDMQDEDVGGDDEVGLAVTTVREALLAGGRQELSFTKKDQPVDGKISILTEFHYFEPSATSFSASEHKSDGKLCGLATILIAGAYGIKGQRETLKPSVKVTYGKESFQTAIKADAPGTDINNPAFDQNFRIPITSEMASSGQAFRFALLDGEKEVGAVEVPWADIAGAEGMVLGKRFEIGGGTFINGSVKLAGAAKRQTTYGSNSSSTLEVDLGYSVYQGYSNSSVGLDIYKGIRFAAPPIGNLRFQAPRAPVLNRSSVVDASQHGPTCPQSPSSGNAGVKPANQTGASEDCLFLNVFTPSGATGPLPVYVWIHGGGYGQGNGRQDLTAFINTNDNAFVGVAIQYRLGAFGFLSSDEVFRKGAVNAAILDQFHALQWVQEYIHLFNGDPSRVTISGESAGGGSVMLQDMAYGGSLETQLFVNSIVESPYLPMQYNYNDWAPSQAYYAFAAAAGCTGGGIKPVGNNGTSGFTQPIFECLVASDSATLINASATVSQESSYGTWAFLPVTDGIFVQDLPSRQLGRRKVNGLNILSGNNANEGVGFTPQDIITQDDFVAYLKRTFPLFSQNDIDKILFYYPSNGAPTDPSSTEYATAGDSGPTALNQSSVGTGQQQRADNVYAETTFVCPSYWLAEAYSGNSQGGNAWKYQFSVAPAYHGGDVMGYYNDPGVYFSVDFITAFQRIFGNFVVNSNPSISNQIATGVTQTNVTTNGASAWPAYSVADPAMLDLNTTCPQVYKGTYCNSTISTNTFRLVDAYTWEGGRGTRCDFWKSVGEIVPE
;
A
#
# COMPACT_ATOMS: atom_id res chain seq x y z
N MET A 1 -13.80 19.68 -12.36
CA MET A 1 -12.74 19.29 -13.31
C MET A 1 -11.56 18.89 -12.48
N SER A 2 -11.31 17.59 -12.43
CA SER A 2 -10.21 16.99 -11.71
C SER A 2 -8.92 17.70 -12.10
N ASN A 3 -8.09 17.88 -11.08
CA ASN A 3 -6.72 18.26 -11.27
C ASN A 3 -6.07 17.13 -12.07
N PRO A 4 -5.66 17.29 -13.35
CA PRO A 4 -5.15 16.17 -14.17
C PRO A 4 -3.78 15.63 -13.67
N ILE A 5 -3.33 16.18 -12.55
CA ILE A 5 -2.24 15.73 -11.70
C ILE A 5 -2.69 14.58 -10.83
N VAL A 6 -3.84 14.73 -10.15
CA VAL A 6 -4.45 13.70 -9.32
C VAL A 6 -4.67 12.47 -10.19
N ASP A 7 -5.23 12.62 -11.38
CA ASP A 7 -5.47 11.53 -12.34
C ASP A 7 -4.19 10.85 -12.90
N LYS A 8 -3.02 11.52 -12.85
CA LYS A 8 -1.71 10.97 -13.26
C LYS A 8 -0.96 10.38 -12.07
N LEU A 9 -1.14 10.97 -10.89
CA LEU A 9 -0.65 10.49 -9.62
C LEU A 9 -1.30 9.14 -9.34
N THR A 10 -2.62 9.08 -9.46
CA THR A 10 -3.44 7.94 -9.11
C THR A 10 -3.44 6.82 -10.15
N ALA A 11 -2.45 6.71 -11.04
CA ALA A 11 -2.38 5.65 -12.05
C ALA A 11 -1.26 4.62 -11.82
N SER A 12 -0.60 4.65 -10.64
CA SER A 12 0.63 3.89 -10.41
C SER A 12 0.35 2.64 -9.58
N GLY A 13 -0.17 1.59 -10.22
CA GLY A 13 -0.44 0.30 -9.56
C GLY A 13 0.82 -0.32 -8.90
N PRO A 14 0.65 -1.34 -8.03
CA PRO A 14 1.79 -2.03 -7.42
C PRO A 14 2.68 -2.62 -8.52
N GLY A 15 3.99 -2.39 -8.40
CA GLY A 15 4.98 -2.96 -9.30
C GLY A 15 5.07 -4.48 -9.17
N GLU A 16 5.42 -5.15 -10.25
CA GLU A 16 5.54 -6.60 -10.30
C GLU A 16 6.76 -7.09 -9.49
N GLN A 17 6.68 -8.30 -8.93
CA GLN A 17 7.86 -8.97 -8.39
C GLN A 17 8.70 -9.55 -9.55
N ALA A 18 9.77 -8.86 -9.91
CA ALA A 18 10.66 -9.26 -11.00
C ALA A 18 11.77 -10.22 -10.53
N LYS A 19 11.42 -11.43 -10.10
CA LYS A 19 12.39 -12.42 -9.57
C LYS A 19 13.57 -12.68 -10.51
N PHE A 20 13.34 -12.69 -11.81
CA PHE A 20 14.41 -12.86 -12.81
C PHE A 20 15.49 -11.77 -12.73
N LEU A 21 15.14 -10.54 -12.35
CA LEU A 21 16.13 -9.47 -12.17
C LEU A 21 17.04 -9.78 -10.98
N ASN A 22 16.50 -10.34 -9.90
CA ASN A 22 17.31 -10.79 -8.77
C ASN A 22 18.26 -11.92 -9.18
N ASP A 23 17.82 -12.88 -9.98
CA ASP A 23 18.68 -13.95 -10.50
C ASP A 23 19.82 -13.41 -11.39
N ILE A 24 19.57 -12.35 -12.17
CA ILE A 24 20.59 -11.65 -12.95
C ILE A 24 21.57 -10.92 -12.02
N VAL A 25 21.08 -10.18 -11.02
CA VAL A 25 21.92 -9.46 -10.05
C VAL A 25 22.81 -10.44 -9.29
N ILE A 26 22.27 -11.58 -8.83
CA ILE A 26 23.04 -12.63 -8.16
C ILE A 26 24.22 -13.09 -9.03
N GLN A 27 23.99 -13.33 -10.32
CA GLN A 27 25.05 -13.76 -11.25
C GLN A 27 26.07 -12.65 -11.56
N LEU A 28 25.61 -11.40 -11.63
CA LEU A 28 26.47 -10.25 -11.92
C LEU A 28 27.18 -9.68 -10.69
N TRP A 29 26.77 -10.08 -9.48
CA TRP A 29 27.22 -9.48 -8.23
C TRP A 29 28.75 -9.35 -8.10
N PRO A 30 29.58 -10.36 -8.44
CA PRO A 30 31.04 -10.22 -8.38
C PRO A 30 31.57 -9.07 -9.24
N ASN A 31 30.97 -8.82 -10.40
CA ASN A 31 31.35 -7.74 -11.31
C ASN A 31 30.84 -6.38 -10.80
N ILE A 32 29.61 -6.36 -10.26
CA ILE A 32 29.01 -5.17 -9.65
C ILE A 32 29.86 -4.70 -8.47
N THR A 33 30.29 -5.62 -7.60
CA THR A 33 31.16 -5.33 -6.48
C THR A 33 32.50 -4.77 -6.94
N ALA A 34 33.17 -5.42 -7.90
CA ALA A 34 34.46 -4.94 -8.42
C ALA A 34 34.36 -3.52 -9.01
N TYR A 35 33.34 -3.26 -9.83
CA TYR A 35 33.13 -1.95 -10.44
C TYR A 35 32.79 -0.88 -9.40
N THR A 36 31.86 -1.18 -8.48
CA THR A 36 31.42 -0.23 -7.44
C THR A 36 32.57 0.12 -6.50
N SER A 37 33.38 -0.87 -6.09
CA SER A 37 34.56 -0.61 -5.26
C SER A 37 35.55 0.33 -5.96
N GLN A 38 35.80 0.14 -7.25
CA GLN A 38 36.67 1.03 -8.01
C GLN A 38 36.09 2.44 -8.12
N MET A 39 34.79 2.56 -8.44
CA MET A 39 34.11 3.85 -8.52
C MET A 39 34.18 4.62 -7.20
N VAL A 40 33.92 3.94 -6.07
CA VAL A 40 33.98 4.54 -4.73
C VAL A 40 35.39 5.05 -4.43
N LYS A 41 36.43 4.26 -4.71
CA LYS A 41 37.82 4.71 -4.53
C LYS A 41 38.14 5.93 -5.39
N ASP A 42 37.77 5.92 -6.65
CA ASP A 42 38.12 7.01 -7.59
C ASP A 42 37.33 8.30 -7.34
N THR A 43 36.13 8.20 -6.73
CA THR A 43 35.21 9.33 -6.56
C THR A 43 35.19 9.85 -5.12
N VAL A 44 35.08 8.95 -4.14
CA VAL A 44 34.86 9.29 -2.72
C VAL A 44 36.18 9.59 -2.01
N GLU A 45 37.22 8.78 -2.24
CA GLU A 45 38.50 8.93 -1.55
C GLU A 45 39.17 10.31 -1.79
N PRO A 46 39.15 10.89 -3.01
CA PRO A 46 39.63 12.26 -3.21
C PRO A 46 38.83 13.32 -2.44
N MET A 47 37.54 13.08 -2.17
CA MET A 47 36.67 14.01 -1.45
C MET A 47 36.96 14.04 0.05
N PHE A 48 37.50 12.95 0.61
CA PHE A 48 37.96 12.94 2.01
C PHE A 48 39.00 14.02 2.29
N LYS A 49 39.94 14.26 1.36
CA LYS A 49 40.98 15.29 1.51
C LYS A 49 40.43 16.72 1.56
N THR A 50 39.32 16.97 0.89
CA THR A 50 38.74 18.31 0.74
C THR A 50 37.64 18.59 1.76
N MET A 51 36.88 17.57 2.15
CA MET A 51 35.69 17.73 2.99
C MET A 51 35.92 17.39 4.47
N LEU A 52 36.90 16.56 4.80
CA LEU A 52 37.14 16.16 6.19
C LEU A 52 37.99 17.20 6.95
N PRO A 53 37.69 17.49 8.22
CA PRO A 53 38.49 18.39 9.05
C PRO A 53 39.68 17.68 9.71
N GLY A 54 40.76 18.42 9.98
CA GLY A 54 41.87 17.96 10.84
C GLY A 54 42.54 16.64 10.38
N PRO A 55 42.81 15.67 11.27
CA PRO A 55 43.52 14.42 10.94
C PRO A 55 42.72 13.51 9.99
N LEU A 56 41.39 13.67 9.92
CA LEU A 56 40.50 12.89 9.06
C LEU A 56 40.75 13.13 7.55
N LYS A 57 41.46 14.20 7.16
CA LYS A 57 41.82 14.47 5.75
C LYS A 57 42.62 13.37 5.06
N THR A 58 43.25 12.52 5.84
CA THR A 58 44.11 11.42 5.36
C THR A 58 43.36 10.09 5.28
N LEU A 59 42.06 10.10 5.59
CA LEU A 59 41.20 8.92 5.48
C LEU A 59 41.26 8.35 4.06
N HIS A 60 41.49 7.06 3.95
CA HIS A 60 41.53 6.32 2.69
C HIS A 60 41.06 4.87 2.87
N PHE A 61 40.66 4.23 1.77
CA PHE A 61 40.20 2.84 1.81
C PHE A 61 41.38 1.87 1.65
N VAL A 62 41.75 1.19 2.74
CA VAL A 62 42.72 0.08 2.72
C VAL A 62 42.10 -1.12 2.02
N LYS A 63 40.86 -1.43 2.38
CA LYS A 63 40.08 -2.53 1.81
C LYS A 63 38.66 -2.06 1.53
N LEU A 64 38.09 -2.55 0.43
CA LEU A 64 36.73 -2.21 0.02
C LEU A 64 36.11 -3.42 -0.69
N ASP A 65 35.60 -4.34 0.12
CA ASP A 65 34.84 -5.50 -0.33
C ASP A 65 33.37 -5.35 0.10
N LEU A 66 32.47 -5.32 -0.88
CA LEU A 66 31.03 -5.21 -0.64
C LEU A 66 30.40 -6.58 -0.26
N GLY A 67 31.19 -7.65 -0.31
CA GLY A 67 30.77 -8.98 0.12
C GLY A 67 29.94 -9.75 -0.91
N HIS A 68 29.44 -10.91 -0.49
CA HIS A 68 28.77 -11.89 -1.37
C HIS A 68 27.25 -11.81 -1.37
N VAL A 69 26.65 -10.96 -0.52
CA VAL A 69 25.19 -10.82 -0.43
C VAL A 69 24.73 -9.76 -1.45
N PRO A 70 23.99 -10.14 -2.50
CA PRO A 70 23.54 -9.21 -3.52
C PRO A 70 22.40 -8.32 -3.07
N LEU A 71 22.26 -7.16 -3.72
CA LEU A 71 21.06 -6.34 -3.60
C LEU A 71 19.83 -7.08 -4.14
N ILE A 72 18.67 -6.73 -3.58
CA ILE A 72 17.37 -7.27 -3.94
C ILE A 72 16.53 -6.16 -4.57
N ILE A 73 15.92 -6.48 -5.70
CA ILE A 73 14.97 -5.67 -6.45
C ILE A 73 13.56 -6.19 -6.18
N SER A 74 12.65 -5.28 -5.87
CA SER A 74 11.22 -5.57 -5.69
C SER A 74 10.35 -4.42 -6.22
N ASN A 75 9.04 -4.64 -6.31
CA ASN A 75 8.05 -3.62 -6.66
C ASN A 75 8.39 -2.88 -7.98
N VAL A 76 8.62 -3.63 -9.06
CA VAL A 76 9.07 -3.08 -10.36
C VAL A 76 7.87 -2.60 -11.18
N LEU A 77 7.75 -1.29 -11.34
CA LEU A 77 6.77 -0.64 -12.19
C LEU A 77 7.42 -0.24 -13.52
N THR A 78 6.88 -0.74 -14.63
CA THR A 78 7.34 -0.38 -15.97
C THR A 78 6.34 0.56 -16.64
N THR A 79 6.79 1.74 -17.03
CA THR A 79 5.98 2.75 -17.73
C THR A 79 6.66 3.24 -18.99
N LYS A 80 5.89 3.78 -19.93
CA LYS A 80 6.45 4.46 -21.11
C LYS A 80 6.76 5.91 -20.73
N SER A 81 7.97 6.39 -21.04
CA SER A 81 8.33 7.78 -20.79
C SER A 81 7.70 8.73 -21.82
N ASP A 82 7.51 9.99 -21.44
CA ASP A 82 7.01 11.05 -22.34
C ASP A 82 7.92 11.26 -23.56
N THR A 83 9.20 10.89 -23.46
CA THR A 83 10.17 10.93 -24.57
C THR A 83 10.18 9.65 -25.43
N GLY A 84 9.27 8.71 -25.19
CA GLY A 84 9.14 7.46 -25.95
C GLY A 84 10.12 6.35 -25.54
N GLY A 85 10.78 6.47 -24.39
CA GLY A 85 11.62 5.44 -23.76
C GLY A 85 10.84 4.54 -22.79
N ILE A 86 11.56 3.66 -22.09
CA ILE A 86 11.03 2.73 -21.09
C ILE A 86 11.52 3.20 -19.72
N LYS A 87 10.60 3.56 -18.80
CA LYS A 87 10.92 3.90 -17.41
C LYS A 87 10.63 2.68 -16.52
N LEU A 88 11.58 2.31 -15.69
CA LEU A 88 11.49 1.24 -14.70
C LEU A 88 11.68 1.86 -13.31
N ASP A 89 10.62 1.90 -12.51
CA ASP A 89 10.68 2.36 -11.12
C ASP A 89 10.63 1.13 -10.21
N MET A 90 11.61 0.95 -9.33
CA MET A 90 11.76 -0.27 -8.53
C MET A 90 12.31 0.04 -7.14
N ASN A 91 11.97 -0.78 -6.15
CA ASN A 91 12.58 -0.73 -4.84
C ASN A 91 13.90 -1.52 -4.87
N VAL A 92 14.96 -0.91 -4.35
CA VAL A 92 16.26 -1.55 -4.14
C VAL A 92 16.51 -1.64 -2.65
N SER A 93 16.82 -2.84 -2.18
CA SER A 93 17.20 -3.13 -0.79
C SER A 93 18.47 -3.95 -0.77
N TRP A 94 19.45 -3.51 0.00
CA TRP A 94 20.71 -4.21 0.19
C TRP A 94 21.03 -4.26 1.69
N ASP A 95 21.13 -5.46 2.25
CA ASP A 95 21.69 -5.72 3.57
C ASP A 95 22.94 -6.56 3.34
N GLY A 96 24.04 -5.87 3.05
CA GLY A 96 25.29 -6.46 2.62
C GLY A 96 26.22 -6.69 3.81
N LYS A 97 26.61 -7.96 4.03
CA LYS A 97 27.76 -8.27 4.88
C LYS A 97 29.04 -7.94 4.10
N CYS A 98 29.71 -6.87 4.48
CA CYS A 98 30.85 -6.29 3.79
C CYS A 98 32.13 -6.41 4.62
N ASP A 99 33.26 -6.07 4.00
CA ASP A 99 34.57 -6.09 4.62
C ASP A 99 35.37 -4.89 4.06
N ILE A 100 35.08 -3.74 4.66
CA ILE A 100 35.65 -2.45 4.28
C ILE A 100 36.57 -1.99 5.41
N GLU A 101 37.79 -1.60 5.08
CA GLU A 101 38.75 -1.07 6.05
C GLU A 101 39.15 0.33 5.63
N LEU A 102 39.02 1.25 6.57
CA LEU A 102 39.39 2.66 6.47
C LEU A 102 40.59 2.94 7.37
N ASP A 103 41.55 3.69 6.87
CA ASP A 103 42.73 4.11 7.64
C ASP A 103 42.98 5.61 7.49
N ALA A 104 43.51 6.22 8.54
CA ALA A 104 43.83 7.64 8.61
C ALA A 104 45.01 7.88 9.57
N ASP A 105 45.81 8.90 9.30
CA ASP A 105 46.92 9.29 10.16
C ASP A 105 46.43 9.59 11.58
N MET A 106 47.13 9.04 12.56
CA MET A 106 46.86 9.22 14.00
C MET A 106 45.55 8.61 14.52
N MET A 107 44.89 7.73 13.76
CA MET A 107 43.73 6.95 14.22
C MET A 107 43.95 5.44 14.03
N PRO A 108 43.32 4.58 14.86
CA PRO A 108 43.27 3.15 14.60
C PRO A 108 42.42 2.86 13.35
N ALA A 109 42.80 1.83 12.59
CA ALA A 109 42.03 1.37 11.44
C ALA A 109 40.57 1.03 11.83
N LEU A 110 39.62 1.46 11.01
CA LEU A 110 38.18 1.29 11.22
C LEU A 110 37.63 0.29 10.20
N GLY A 111 36.93 -0.74 10.67
CA GLY A 111 36.23 -1.70 9.82
C GLY A 111 34.77 -1.29 9.61
N VAL A 112 34.17 -1.60 8.45
CA VAL A 112 32.72 -1.66 8.24
C VAL A 112 32.36 -3.09 7.86
N GLU A 113 31.50 -3.72 8.66
CA GLU A 113 31.10 -5.12 8.47
C GLU A 113 29.71 -5.28 7.85
N HIS A 114 28.85 -4.26 7.99
CA HIS A 114 27.54 -4.26 7.35
C HIS A 114 27.21 -2.91 6.72
N VAL A 115 26.69 -2.95 5.49
CA VAL A 115 26.11 -1.80 4.81
C VAL A 115 24.65 -2.10 4.52
N LYS A 116 23.76 -1.20 4.94
CA LYS A 116 22.34 -1.26 4.59
C LYS A 116 21.99 -0.08 3.70
N LEU A 117 21.47 -0.37 2.51
CA LEU A 117 21.00 0.63 1.55
C LEU A 117 19.57 0.31 1.15
N TYR A 118 18.67 1.28 1.27
CA TYR A 118 17.28 1.15 0.83
C TYR A 118 16.82 2.41 0.09
N GLY A 119 16.17 2.24 -1.07
CA GLY A 119 15.59 3.36 -1.79
C GLY A 119 14.82 2.95 -3.03
N ARG A 120 14.00 3.87 -3.55
CA ARG A 120 13.26 3.69 -4.82
C ARG A 120 14.09 4.20 -5.99
N LEU A 121 14.55 3.29 -6.84
CA LEU A 121 15.39 3.53 -8.01
C LEU A 121 14.53 3.67 -9.27
N SER A 122 14.84 4.67 -10.08
CA SER A 122 14.23 4.94 -11.38
C SER A 122 15.28 4.78 -12.49
N ILE A 123 15.05 3.86 -13.41
CA ILE A 123 15.89 3.61 -14.59
C ILE A 123 15.11 3.98 -15.84
N LEU A 124 15.63 4.91 -16.63
CA LEU A 124 15.07 5.29 -17.91
C LEU A 124 15.93 4.78 -19.06
N LEU A 125 15.35 3.92 -19.90
CA LEU A 125 15.99 3.33 -21.07
C LEU A 125 15.54 4.06 -22.34
N GLY A 126 16.48 4.63 -23.08
CA GLY A 126 16.22 5.30 -24.36
C GLY A 126 17.48 5.94 -24.96
N PRO A 127 17.37 6.73 -26.06
CA PRO A 127 16.31 6.58 -27.02
C PRO A 127 16.23 5.12 -27.50
N LEU A 128 15.04 4.68 -27.86
CA LEU A 128 14.90 3.38 -28.52
C LEU A 128 15.39 3.52 -29.96
N THR A 129 16.25 2.62 -30.39
CA THR A 129 16.88 2.63 -31.73
C THR A 129 16.47 1.37 -32.51
N ASN A 130 16.62 1.42 -33.83
CA ASN A 130 16.40 0.26 -34.71
C ASN A 130 17.69 -0.53 -35.00
N ALA A 131 18.77 -0.23 -34.30
CA ALA A 131 20.05 -0.90 -34.39
C ALA A 131 20.40 -1.51 -33.03
N ILE A 132 20.95 -2.74 -33.01
CA ILE A 132 21.39 -3.39 -31.76
C ILE A 132 22.39 -2.46 -31.05
N PRO A 133 22.21 -2.18 -29.74
CA PRO A 133 21.42 -2.93 -28.76
C PRO A 133 19.94 -2.52 -28.58
N LEU A 134 19.33 -1.77 -29.50
CA LEU A 134 17.94 -1.26 -29.48
C LEU A 134 17.65 -0.17 -28.44
N ILE A 135 18.55 0.02 -27.47
CA ILE A 135 18.49 1.05 -26.43
C ILE A 135 19.78 1.85 -26.51
N GLY A 136 19.69 3.16 -26.69
CA GLY A 136 20.85 4.03 -26.80
C GLY A 136 21.60 4.25 -25.48
N ALA A 137 20.87 4.34 -24.37
CA ALA A 137 21.39 4.64 -23.04
C ALA A 137 20.40 4.28 -21.93
N ALA A 138 20.91 4.23 -20.70
CA ALA A 138 20.15 4.14 -19.47
C ALA A 138 20.48 5.35 -18.57
N GLN A 139 19.46 6.03 -18.04
CA GLN A 139 19.62 7.05 -17.01
C GLN A 139 19.09 6.54 -15.68
N ILE A 140 19.92 6.56 -14.64
CA ILE A 140 19.65 5.91 -13.35
C ILE A 140 19.62 6.97 -12.26
N ALA A 141 18.56 7.00 -11.45
CA ALA A 141 18.48 7.83 -10.25
C ALA A 141 17.49 7.26 -9.23
N PHE A 142 17.82 7.35 -7.95
CA PHE A 142 16.86 7.29 -6.87
C PHE A 142 15.91 8.48 -6.91
N VAL A 143 14.62 8.20 -6.67
CA VAL A 143 13.58 9.22 -6.58
C VAL A 143 13.85 10.16 -5.41
N ASN A 144 14.28 9.59 -4.28
CA ASN A 144 14.64 10.29 -3.05
C ASN A 144 16.03 9.86 -2.58
N PRO A 145 16.75 10.68 -1.80
CA PRO A 145 17.98 10.24 -1.13
C PRO A 145 17.75 8.89 -0.43
N PRO A 146 18.50 7.83 -0.76
CA PRO A 146 18.30 6.53 -0.16
C PRO A 146 18.71 6.53 1.32
N ILE A 147 18.16 5.60 2.08
CA ILE A 147 18.60 5.34 3.45
C ILE A 147 19.89 4.55 3.37
N LEU A 148 20.97 5.08 3.96
CA LEU A 148 22.27 4.41 4.09
C LEU A 148 22.60 4.25 5.58
N LYS A 149 22.89 3.02 6.03
CA LYS A 149 23.41 2.72 7.37
C LYS A 149 24.70 1.91 7.25
N LEU A 150 25.67 2.21 8.11
CA LEU A 150 26.98 1.57 8.16
C LEU A 150 27.22 1.05 9.58
N ASP A 151 27.49 -0.24 9.73
CA ASP A 151 27.87 -0.83 11.01
C ASP A 151 29.40 -0.97 11.05
N PHE A 152 30.05 -0.14 11.85
CA PHE A 152 31.51 -0.18 12.00
C PHE A 152 31.94 -1.13 13.12
N THR A 153 33.13 -1.70 12.99
CA THR A 153 33.78 -2.54 14.01
C THR A 153 35.15 -1.99 14.41
N GLY A 154 35.58 -2.35 15.63
CA GLY A 154 36.81 -1.82 16.26
C GLY A 154 36.65 -0.53 17.08
N ALA A 155 35.42 0.00 17.19
CA ALA A 155 35.13 1.35 17.69
C ALA A 155 34.90 1.50 19.22
N ALA A 156 34.99 0.41 20.00
CA ALA A 156 34.53 0.40 21.40
C ALA A 156 35.25 1.35 22.38
N ASN A 157 36.33 2.02 21.96
CA ASN A 157 37.16 2.91 22.80
C ASN A 157 37.37 4.33 22.25
N VAL A 158 36.63 4.78 21.23
CA VAL A 158 36.89 6.08 20.56
C VAL A 158 35.73 7.06 20.77
N ALA A 159 35.98 8.17 21.47
CA ALA A 159 34.98 9.22 21.75
C ALA A 159 34.51 9.97 20.49
N ASP A 160 35.35 10.01 19.44
CA ASP A 160 35.07 10.71 18.18
C ASP A 160 34.34 9.82 17.15
N PHE A 161 33.97 8.59 17.50
CA PHE A 161 33.46 7.61 16.55
C PHE A 161 32.10 8.00 15.93
N SER A 162 31.20 8.65 16.67
CA SER A 162 29.94 9.15 16.11
C SER A 162 30.17 10.25 15.08
N ILE A 163 31.18 11.10 15.28
CA ILE A 163 31.57 12.15 14.33
C ILE A 163 32.09 11.50 13.04
N VAL A 164 32.88 10.42 13.15
CA VAL A 164 33.39 9.70 11.98
C VAL A 164 32.26 8.99 11.22
N ASP A 165 31.35 8.29 11.89
CA ASP A 165 30.17 7.67 11.26
C ASP A 165 29.33 8.71 10.51
N ASP A 166 28.90 9.77 11.20
CA ASP A 166 28.05 10.81 10.62
C ASP A 166 28.72 11.50 9.43
N THR A 167 30.04 11.74 9.52
CA THR A 167 30.80 12.42 8.46
C THR A 167 31.03 11.50 7.25
N VAL A 168 31.43 10.25 7.45
CA VAL A 168 31.65 9.29 6.36
C VAL A 168 30.33 8.96 5.66
N ARG A 169 29.27 8.71 6.44
CA ARG A 169 27.90 8.52 5.91
C ARG A 169 27.43 9.75 5.14
N GLY A 170 27.66 10.95 5.68
CA GLY A 170 27.31 12.22 5.04
C GLY A 170 28.00 12.43 3.69
N ILE A 171 29.30 12.12 3.60
CA ILE A 171 30.04 12.22 2.32
C ILE A 171 29.51 11.19 1.31
N LEU A 172 29.30 9.93 1.72
CA LEU A 172 28.78 8.89 0.83
C LEU A 172 27.38 9.24 0.32
N LEU A 173 26.48 9.68 1.19
CA LEU A 173 25.15 10.15 0.81
C LEU A 173 25.23 11.40 -0.08
N GLY A 174 26.16 12.32 0.19
CA GLY A 174 26.40 13.49 -0.67
C GLY A 174 26.81 13.11 -2.09
N VAL A 175 27.70 12.11 -2.23
CA VAL A 175 28.10 11.57 -3.54
C VAL A 175 26.92 10.91 -4.24
N ILE A 176 26.19 10.02 -3.55
CA ILE A 176 24.99 9.38 -4.08
C ILE A 176 23.99 10.44 -4.53
N ASN A 177 23.71 11.47 -3.72
CA ASN A 177 22.73 12.50 -4.05
C ASN A 177 23.16 13.35 -5.25
N SER A 178 24.45 13.66 -5.36
CA SER A 178 24.99 14.47 -6.46
C SER A 178 25.00 13.74 -7.81
N MET A 179 24.99 12.40 -7.81
CA MET A 179 25.11 11.59 -9.04
C MET A 179 23.84 10.80 -9.37
N PHE A 180 23.18 10.26 -8.35
CA PHE A 180 22.16 9.23 -8.44
C PHE A 180 20.85 9.62 -7.74
N THR A 181 20.60 10.87 -7.34
CA THR A 181 19.30 11.24 -6.77
C THR A 181 18.67 12.36 -7.56
N LEU A 182 17.37 12.23 -7.83
CA LEU A 182 16.64 13.23 -8.59
C LEU A 182 16.85 14.63 -7.98
N PRO A 183 17.14 15.61 -8.83
CA PRO A 183 17.06 15.58 -10.30
C PRO A 183 18.29 15.03 -11.03
N ASN A 184 19.38 14.76 -10.32
CA ASN A 184 20.61 14.22 -10.89
C ASN A 184 20.39 12.77 -11.37
N ARG A 185 20.89 12.45 -12.55
CA ARG A 185 20.77 11.12 -13.16
C ARG A 185 22.13 10.67 -13.69
N PHE A 186 22.50 9.44 -13.36
CA PHE A 186 23.71 8.82 -13.87
C PHE A 186 23.43 8.22 -15.26
N LEU A 187 24.16 8.70 -16.27
CA LEU A 187 23.98 8.28 -17.67
C LEU A 187 24.95 7.15 -18.05
N VAL A 188 24.40 6.00 -18.44
CA VAL A 188 25.12 4.87 -19.03
C VAL A 188 24.84 4.82 -20.52
N LYS A 189 25.87 4.92 -21.35
CA LYS A 189 25.74 4.86 -22.81
C LYS A 189 25.85 3.41 -23.29
N LEU A 190 24.86 2.94 -24.02
CA LEU A 190 24.81 1.59 -24.58
C LEU A 190 25.14 1.57 -26.08
N ASP A 191 24.82 2.64 -26.80
CA ASP A 191 25.23 2.90 -28.18
C ASP A 191 25.91 4.26 -28.26
N ALA A 192 27.20 4.27 -28.62
CA ALA A 192 28.03 5.47 -28.75
C ALA A 192 27.44 6.52 -29.70
N ASN A 193 26.63 6.10 -30.68
CA ASN A 193 26.06 6.96 -31.72
C ASN A 193 24.65 7.48 -31.39
N ALA A 194 24.06 7.06 -30.27
CA ALA A 194 22.71 7.47 -29.90
C ALA A 194 22.67 8.96 -29.49
N ASP A 195 21.56 9.62 -29.83
CA ASP A 195 21.28 10.98 -29.36
C ASP A 195 20.74 10.93 -27.92
N TYR A 196 21.65 11.05 -26.95
CA TYR A 196 21.32 10.91 -25.53
C TYR A 196 20.39 12.01 -25.01
N PHE A 197 20.23 13.14 -25.70
CA PHE A 197 19.27 14.16 -25.27
C PHE A 197 17.82 13.69 -25.31
N LYS A 198 17.53 12.70 -26.16
CA LYS A 198 16.22 12.05 -26.19
C LYS A 198 15.92 11.23 -24.93
N THR A 199 16.94 10.94 -24.11
CA THR A 199 16.74 10.35 -22.77
C THR A 199 16.50 11.36 -21.68
N TYR A 200 16.70 12.66 -21.92
CA TYR A 200 16.57 13.64 -20.87
C TYR A 200 15.09 13.85 -20.50
N LEU A 201 14.75 13.64 -19.23
CA LEU A 201 13.45 13.99 -18.68
C LEU A 201 13.51 15.40 -18.11
N TYR A 202 12.67 16.28 -18.62
CA TYR A 202 12.51 17.61 -18.08
C TYR A 202 11.79 17.55 -16.73
N PRO A 203 12.16 18.41 -15.76
CA PRO A 203 11.41 18.53 -14.51
C PRO A 203 9.93 18.85 -14.76
N LEU A 204 9.07 18.41 -13.83
CA LEU A 204 7.61 18.55 -13.92
C LEU A 204 7.14 19.97 -13.62
N GLY A 205 7.78 20.64 -12.66
CA GLY A 205 7.32 21.93 -12.18
C GLY A 205 8.14 22.48 -11.01
N VAL A 206 7.59 23.51 -10.38
CA VAL A 206 8.08 24.11 -9.13
C VAL A 206 7.07 23.85 -8.03
N ILE A 207 7.53 23.33 -6.89
CA ILE A 207 6.76 23.35 -5.65
C ILE A 207 7.21 24.53 -4.79
N ARG A 208 6.24 25.34 -4.39
CA ARG A 208 6.41 26.52 -3.56
C ARG A 208 5.97 26.14 -2.15
N VAL A 209 6.94 25.92 -1.27
CA VAL A 209 6.74 25.44 0.11
C VAL A 209 6.80 26.62 1.06
N THR A 210 5.73 26.82 1.83
CA THR A 210 5.64 27.82 2.88
C THR A 210 5.63 27.13 4.23
N VAL A 211 6.66 27.41 5.04
CA VAL A 211 6.72 26.97 6.44
C VAL A 211 5.97 27.99 7.27
N GLU A 212 4.76 27.66 7.72
CA GLU A 212 3.89 28.62 8.40
C GLU A 212 4.29 28.75 9.87
N LYS A 213 4.14 27.67 10.64
CA LYS A 213 4.38 27.63 12.09
C LYS A 213 4.62 26.23 12.59
N ALA A 214 5.28 26.10 13.73
CA ALA A 214 5.35 24.86 14.50
C ALA A 214 4.81 25.09 15.92
N THR A 215 4.20 24.07 16.53
CA THR A 215 3.63 24.14 17.88
C THR A 215 3.96 22.89 18.68
N ASP A 216 3.73 22.96 19.99
CA ASP A 216 3.69 21.82 20.92
C ASP A 216 4.98 21.01 21.09
N PHE A 217 6.13 21.53 20.66
CA PHE A 217 7.43 20.95 20.98
C PHE A 217 7.99 21.59 22.27
N ALA A 218 8.50 20.75 23.18
CA ALA A 218 9.08 21.13 24.48
C ALA A 218 8.13 21.80 25.51
N GLN A 219 7.09 21.10 25.99
CA GLN A 219 6.29 21.58 27.15
C GLN A 219 7.09 21.56 28.47
N GLU A 220 7.02 22.65 29.24
CA GLU A 220 7.49 22.72 30.63
C GLU A 220 6.82 21.64 31.50
N ALA A 221 7.61 20.94 32.31
CA ALA A 221 7.14 19.92 33.25
C ALA A 221 6.12 20.51 34.25
N LYS A 222 4.82 20.34 33.95
CA LYS A 222 3.72 20.53 34.91
C LYS A 222 3.50 19.24 35.68
N GLY A 223 4.10 19.12 36.86
CA GLY A 223 3.81 18.02 37.78
C GLY A 223 4.70 18.01 39.02
N GLY A 224 4.15 18.36 40.17
CA GLY A 224 4.89 18.54 41.41
C GLY A 224 5.37 17.24 42.05
N ALA A 225 6.69 17.00 42.02
CA ALA A 225 7.47 16.35 43.09
C ALA A 225 8.95 16.27 42.69
N LYS A 226 9.69 17.39 42.80
CA LYS A 226 11.16 17.47 43.03
C LYS A 226 11.66 18.92 42.90
N LYS A 227 11.27 19.77 43.86
CA LYS A 227 11.94 21.05 44.10
C LYS A 227 13.16 20.81 45.01
N LEU A 228 14.32 20.53 44.43
CA LEU A 228 15.61 20.85 45.09
C LEU A 228 16.82 20.99 44.16
N PHE A 229 16.72 20.73 42.85
CA PHE A 229 17.84 20.94 41.90
C PHE A 229 17.44 21.59 40.55
N SER A 230 16.37 22.39 40.50
CA SER A 230 15.91 23.04 39.26
C SER A 230 16.64 24.37 38.97
N LYS A 231 17.98 24.35 38.94
CA LYS A 231 18.82 25.49 38.50
C LYS A 231 19.41 25.29 37.09
N LEU A 232 18.77 24.47 36.26
CA LEU A 232 18.83 24.54 34.81
C LEU A 232 17.40 24.61 34.27
N THR A 233 16.87 25.82 34.13
CA THR A 233 15.74 26.11 33.25
C THR A 233 16.23 25.84 31.82
N ARG A 234 15.71 24.83 31.13
CA ARG A 234 15.90 24.72 29.67
C ARG A 234 15.29 25.98 29.07
N ALA A 235 16.13 26.85 28.53
CA ALA A 235 15.67 28.02 27.78
C ALA A 235 14.83 27.51 26.59
N SER A 236 13.83 28.28 26.18
CA SER A 236 13.08 27.97 24.96
C SER A 236 14.05 27.93 23.77
N PRO A 237 13.95 26.93 22.88
CA PRO A 237 14.90 26.73 21.78
C PRO A 237 14.87 27.87 20.75
N ASP A 238 16.01 28.11 20.09
CA ASP A 238 16.19 29.06 19.00
C ASP A 238 16.02 28.33 17.66
N CYS A 239 14.78 28.27 17.19
CA CYS A 239 14.38 27.27 16.19
C CYS A 239 14.51 27.75 14.75
N TYR A 240 14.98 26.88 13.86
CA TYR A 240 14.87 27.05 12.42
C TYR A 240 14.60 25.72 11.70
N PHE A 241 14.21 25.76 10.43
CA PHE A 241 14.03 24.57 9.59
C PHE A 241 15.10 24.47 8.52
N LYS A 242 15.60 23.25 8.30
CA LYS A 242 16.23 22.81 7.06
C LYS A 242 15.16 22.08 6.24
N VAL A 243 14.93 22.55 5.01
CA VAL A 243 13.93 21.98 4.11
C VAL A 243 14.61 21.42 2.86
N ASP A 244 14.38 20.14 2.59
CA ASP A 244 14.97 19.42 1.45
C ASP A 244 13.87 18.83 0.55
N VAL A 245 14.07 18.93 -0.76
CA VAL A 245 13.24 18.27 -1.79
C VAL A 245 14.15 17.56 -2.80
N GLY A 246 14.26 16.23 -2.71
CA GLY A 246 15.22 15.45 -3.50
C GLY A 246 16.67 15.84 -3.21
N ALA A 247 17.45 16.13 -4.25
CA ALA A 247 18.82 16.64 -4.17
C ALA A 247 18.94 18.15 -4.53
N GLU A 248 17.83 18.89 -4.51
CA GLU A 248 17.89 20.36 -4.61
C GLU A 248 18.59 20.96 -3.36
N PRO A 249 19.20 22.15 -3.45
CA PRO A 249 19.88 22.77 -2.31
C PRO A 249 18.96 22.96 -1.10
N THR A 250 19.43 22.57 0.09
CA THR A 250 18.72 22.74 1.35
C THR A 250 18.39 24.21 1.60
N TRP A 251 17.13 24.50 1.90
CA TRP A 251 16.69 25.82 2.34
C TRP A 251 16.68 25.91 3.86
N LYS A 252 17.39 26.90 4.43
CA LYS A 252 17.33 27.26 5.85
C LYS A 252 16.36 28.43 6.06
N THR A 253 15.34 28.25 6.90
CA THR A 253 14.48 29.37 7.33
C THR A 253 15.21 30.30 8.30
N GLY A 254 14.68 31.51 8.52
CA GLY A 254 15.20 32.41 9.55
C GLY A 254 15.00 31.85 10.96
N THR A 255 15.98 32.00 11.86
CA THR A 255 15.86 31.52 13.25
C THR A 255 14.81 32.31 14.04
N LYS A 256 13.95 31.61 14.79
CA LYS A 256 12.97 32.17 15.71
C LYS A 256 13.38 31.88 17.14
N ASN A 257 13.84 32.93 17.80
CA ASN A 257 14.49 32.78 19.08
C ASN A 257 13.48 32.63 20.23
N ASN A 258 13.82 31.80 21.20
CA ASN A 258 13.12 31.65 22.49
C ASN A 258 11.61 31.37 22.39
N THR A 259 11.17 30.49 21.48
CA THR A 259 9.74 30.17 21.32
C THR A 259 9.46 28.69 21.05
N THR A 260 8.41 28.16 21.67
CA THR A 260 7.86 26.82 21.41
C THR A 260 6.68 26.84 20.42
N ASN A 261 6.32 28.04 19.95
CA ASN A 261 5.29 28.25 18.92
C ASN A 261 5.78 29.22 17.82
N PRO A 262 6.95 28.96 17.19
CA PRO A 262 7.50 29.80 16.14
C PRO A 262 6.58 29.82 14.93
N ALA A 263 6.45 31.01 14.35
CA ALA A 263 5.81 31.23 13.06
C ALA A 263 6.82 31.91 12.13
N TRP A 264 7.08 31.28 10.98
CA TRP A 264 7.99 31.79 9.96
C TRP A 264 7.21 32.52 8.86
N ASN A 265 6.21 31.86 8.29
CA ASN A 265 5.52 32.28 7.06
C ASN A 265 6.52 32.63 5.94
N GLU A 266 7.62 31.88 5.89
CA GLU A 266 8.65 32.02 4.87
C GLU A 266 8.38 31.00 3.76
N THR A 267 8.68 31.37 2.52
CA THR A 267 8.37 30.57 1.33
C THR A 267 9.64 30.34 0.51
N HIS A 268 9.79 29.12 -0.02
CA HIS A 268 10.84 28.77 -0.95
C HIS A 268 10.33 27.90 -2.09
N ASP A 269 10.97 28.00 -3.25
CA ASP A 269 10.61 27.29 -4.48
C ASP A 269 11.63 26.19 -4.77
N PHE A 270 11.17 24.94 -4.91
CA PHE A 270 12.00 23.80 -5.30
C PHE A 270 11.58 23.28 -6.67
N VAL A 271 12.55 22.91 -7.50
CA VAL A 271 12.28 22.25 -8.78
C VAL A 271 11.97 20.76 -8.54
N VAL A 272 10.84 20.29 -9.05
CA VAL A 272 10.37 18.91 -8.87
C VAL A 272 10.44 18.16 -10.19
N SER A 273 11.06 16.98 -10.15
CA SER A 273 11.24 16.07 -11.29
C SER A 273 10.38 14.82 -11.22
N ASP A 274 9.93 14.43 -10.02
CA ASP A 274 8.99 13.34 -9.80
C ASP A 274 8.08 13.69 -8.60
N LEU A 275 6.81 13.29 -8.65
CA LEU A 275 5.84 13.68 -7.62
C LEU A 275 5.98 12.83 -6.35
N ASP A 276 6.72 11.72 -6.42
CA ASP A 276 7.08 10.92 -5.24
C ASP A 276 8.31 11.49 -4.50
N GLN A 277 8.85 12.63 -4.92
CA GLN A 277 9.90 13.32 -4.18
C GLN A 277 9.38 13.77 -2.80
N CYS A 278 10.13 13.46 -1.75
CA CYS A 278 9.84 13.85 -0.38
C CYS A 278 10.16 15.33 -0.17
N ILE A 279 9.33 16.00 0.63
CA ILE A 279 9.58 17.27 1.28
C ILE A 279 9.95 16.95 2.73
N LYS A 280 11.23 17.08 3.08
CA LYS A 280 11.72 16.86 4.45
C LYS A 280 11.84 18.20 5.15
N LEU A 281 11.29 18.30 6.35
CA LEU A 281 11.27 19.49 7.20
C LEU A 281 11.96 19.11 8.51
N ASP A 282 13.26 19.39 8.58
CA ASP A 282 14.10 19.10 9.73
C ASP A 282 14.25 20.34 10.61
N MET A 283 13.66 20.30 11.80
CA MET A 283 13.69 21.39 12.76
C MET A 283 14.92 21.29 13.65
N GLN A 284 15.66 22.40 13.77
CA GLN A 284 16.94 22.48 14.46
C GLN A 284 16.89 23.57 15.55
N ASP A 285 17.61 23.34 16.65
CA ASP A 285 17.87 24.33 17.72
C ASP A 285 19.24 24.96 17.49
N GLU A 286 19.31 26.29 17.34
CA GLU A 286 20.55 27.02 17.06
C GLU A 286 21.33 27.31 18.37
N ASP A 287 22.31 26.46 18.68
CA ASP A 287 23.14 26.55 19.89
C ASP A 287 24.61 26.89 19.58
N VAL A 288 25.29 27.58 20.50
CA VAL A 288 26.69 28.08 20.35
C VAL A 288 27.74 26.95 20.27
N GLY A 289 27.32 25.68 20.33
CA GLY A 289 28.17 24.48 20.27
C GLY A 289 27.83 23.47 19.15
N GLY A 290 26.86 23.77 18.29
CA GLY A 290 26.33 22.87 17.26
C GLY A 290 24.82 22.71 17.38
N ASP A 291 24.13 22.56 16.25
CA ASP A 291 22.66 22.54 16.21
C ASP A 291 22.11 21.16 16.56
N ASP A 292 21.14 21.09 17.49
CA ASP A 292 20.48 19.85 17.90
C ASP A 292 19.15 19.67 17.14
N GLU A 293 18.90 18.47 16.59
CA GLU A 293 17.63 18.14 15.95
C GLU A 293 16.48 18.17 16.97
N VAL A 294 15.49 19.04 16.73
CA VAL A 294 14.27 19.16 17.53
C VAL A 294 13.23 18.13 17.06
N GLY A 295 13.07 17.99 15.74
CA GLY A 295 12.16 17.01 15.15
C GLY A 295 12.11 17.08 13.62
N LEU A 296 11.91 15.92 13.00
CA LEU A 296 11.79 15.73 11.56
C LEU A 296 10.33 15.44 11.17
N ALA A 297 9.82 16.18 10.19
CA ALA A 297 8.56 15.89 9.51
C ALA A 297 8.82 15.61 8.03
N VAL A 298 8.12 14.64 7.45
CA VAL A 298 8.25 14.25 6.04
C VAL A 298 6.87 14.11 5.41
N THR A 299 6.72 14.63 4.21
CA THR A 299 5.58 14.41 3.30
C THR A 299 6.14 14.24 1.89
N THR A 300 5.33 13.87 0.90
CA THR A 300 5.71 13.87 -0.52
C THR A 300 5.03 14.99 -1.28
N VAL A 301 5.58 15.38 -2.44
CA VAL A 301 4.91 16.34 -3.33
C VAL A 301 3.50 15.86 -3.68
N ARG A 302 3.34 14.56 -3.94
CA ARG A 302 2.05 13.90 -4.13
C ARG A 302 1.10 14.09 -2.95
N GLU A 303 1.50 13.72 -1.74
CA GLU A 303 0.65 13.83 -0.54
C GLU A 303 0.26 15.29 -0.26
N ALA A 304 1.21 16.22 -0.43
CA ALA A 304 0.98 17.64 -0.28
C ALA A 304 -0.08 18.16 -1.27
N LEU A 305 -0.05 17.66 -2.51
CA LEU A 305 -1.06 17.98 -3.53
C LEU A 305 -2.42 17.34 -3.24
N LEU A 306 -2.45 16.09 -2.79
CA LEU A 306 -3.67 15.37 -2.41
C LEU A 306 -4.36 16.02 -1.19
N ALA A 307 -3.59 16.59 -0.26
CA ALA A 307 -4.11 17.33 0.89
C ALA A 307 -4.62 18.75 0.55
N GLY A 308 -4.66 19.14 -0.73
CA GLY A 308 -5.11 20.47 -1.14
C GLY A 308 -4.11 21.58 -0.84
N GLY A 309 -2.83 21.24 -0.64
CA GLY A 309 -1.73 22.18 -0.45
C GLY A 309 -1.38 22.49 1.00
N ARG A 310 -2.35 22.56 1.93
CA ARG A 310 -2.08 22.86 3.34
C ARG A 310 -2.09 21.58 4.19
N GLN A 311 -1.03 21.35 4.96
CA GLN A 311 -0.87 20.16 5.79
C GLN A 311 -0.37 20.51 7.20
N GLU A 312 -0.78 19.71 8.19
CA GLU A 312 -0.18 19.69 9.53
C GLU A 312 0.54 18.35 9.70
N LEU A 313 1.85 18.38 9.91
CA LEU A 313 2.70 17.20 10.00
C LEU A 313 3.22 17.04 11.43
N SER A 314 3.24 15.83 11.95
CA SER A 314 3.80 15.53 13.27
C SER A 314 5.30 15.27 13.20
N PHE A 315 6.04 15.63 14.25
CA PHE A 315 7.48 15.37 14.30
C PHE A 315 7.82 13.95 14.71
N THR A 316 8.97 13.50 14.21
CA THR A 316 9.64 12.27 14.62
C THR A 316 11.10 12.59 14.95
N LYS A 317 11.73 11.77 15.80
CA LYS A 317 13.17 11.82 16.07
C LYS A 317 13.68 10.39 16.16
N LYS A 318 14.66 10.02 15.32
CA LYS A 318 15.16 8.62 15.20
C LYS A 318 14.02 7.60 15.00
N ASP A 319 13.10 7.91 14.08
CA ASP A 319 11.92 7.08 13.75
C ASP A 319 10.94 6.86 14.92
N GLN A 320 11.01 7.67 15.98
CA GLN A 320 10.04 7.65 17.08
C GLN A 320 9.21 8.94 17.08
N PRO A 321 7.89 8.89 17.26
CA PRO A 321 7.07 10.09 17.40
C PRO A 321 7.56 10.96 18.57
N VAL A 322 7.63 12.27 18.35
CA VAL A 322 7.93 13.25 19.41
C VAL A 322 6.83 14.30 19.43
N ASP A 323 6.67 14.95 20.58
CA ASP A 323 5.69 16.03 20.73
C ASP A 323 6.04 17.19 19.79
N GLY A 324 5.01 17.71 19.13
CA GLY A 324 5.08 18.88 18.28
C GLY A 324 4.68 18.62 16.84
N LYS A 325 4.26 19.70 16.18
CA LYS A 325 3.72 19.66 14.82
C LYS A 325 4.18 20.88 14.02
N ILE A 326 4.18 20.74 12.70
CA ILE A 326 4.43 21.82 11.74
C ILE A 326 3.25 21.98 10.77
N SER A 327 2.81 23.22 10.58
CA SER A 327 1.88 23.63 9.54
C SER A 327 2.65 24.12 8.32
N ILE A 328 2.40 23.52 7.16
CA ILE A 328 2.95 23.93 5.87
C ILE A 328 1.84 24.25 4.87
N LEU A 329 2.12 25.16 3.95
CA LEU A 329 1.32 25.41 2.75
C LEU A 329 2.18 25.20 1.51
N THR A 330 1.71 24.40 0.58
CA THR A 330 2.39 24.06 -0.66
C THR A 330 1.55 24.46 -1.87
N GLU A 331 2.21 25.03 -2.87
CA GLU A 331 1.59 25.32 -4.17
C GLU A 331 2.46 24.71 -5.28
N PHE A 332 1.88 23.94 -6.19
CA PHE A 332 2.62 23.37 -7.31
C PHE A 332 2.29 24.06 -8.62
N HIS A 333 3.32 24.49 -9.35
CA HIS A 333 3.23 25.14 -10.65
C HIS A 333 3.88 24.25 -11.71
N TYR A 334 3.16 23.89 -12.77
CA TYR A 334 3.70 23.06 -13.85
C TYR A 334 4.61 23.86 -14.75
N PHE A 335 5.66 23.21 -15.25
CA PHE A 335 6.43 23.76 -16.35
C PHE A 335 5.71 23.52 -17.68
N GLU A 336 5.44 24.59 -18.41
CA GLU A 336 4.80 24.56 -19.71
C GLU A 336 5.56 25.45 -20.72
N PRO A 337 5.55 25.11 -22.02
CA PRO A 337 6.23 25.88 -23.05
C PRO A 337 5.40 27.10 -23.47
N SER A 338 5.14 28.00 -22.52
CA SER A 338 4.35 29.21 -22.73
C SER A 338 5.07 30.46 -22.25
N ALA A 339 5.28 31.42 -23.16
CA ALA A 339 5.94 32.68 -22.86
C ALA A 339 5.13 33.55 -21.88
N THR A 340 3.80 33.43 -21.88
CA THR A 340 2.93 34.22 -20.98
C THR A 340 3.09 33.79 -19.53
N SER A 341 3.46 32.55 -19.27
CA SER A 341 3.58 31.96 -17.93
C SER A 341 4.76 32.55 -17.14
N PHE A 342 5.81 33.01 -17.84
CA PHE A 342 6.92 33.76 -17.23
C PHE A 342 6.50 35.15 -16.72
N SER A 343 5.36 35.68 -17.19
CA SER A 343 4.89 37.04 -16.89
C SER A 343 3.71 37.11 -15.91
N ALA A 344 3.24 35.95 -15.42
CA ALA A 344 2.11 35.85 -14.51
C ALA A 344 2.36 36.63 -13.20
N SER A 345 1.33 37.32 -12.70
CA SER A 345 1.44 38.18 -11.51
C SER A 345 1.83 37.44 -10.24
N GLU A 346 1.49 36.15 -10.15
CA GLU A 346 1.81 35.26 -9.03
C GLU A 346 3.31 35.05 -8.79
N HIS A 347 4.16 35.35 -9.78
CA HIS A 347 5.63 35.20 -9.70
C HIS A 347 6.38 36.53 -9.57
N LYS A 348 5.67 37.64 -9.33
CA LYS A 348 6.27 38.99 -9.30
C LYS A 348 6.85 39.39 -7.93
N SER A 349 6.72 38.55 -6.90
CA SER A 349 7.40 38.80 -5.63
C SER A 349 8.87 38.35 -5.70
N ASP A 350 9.71 38.98 -4.89
CA ASP A 350 11.14 38.73 -4.87
C ASP A 350 11.47 37.24 -4.60
N GLY A 351 12.45 36.69 -5.32
CA GLY A 351 12.93 35.30 -5.19
C GLY A 351 12.05 34.18 -5.76
N LYS A 352 10.82 34.46 -6.24
CA LYS A 352 9.92 33.44 -6.81
C LYS A 352 10.33 33.02 -8.22
N LEU A 353 10.34 31.71 -8.46
CA LEU A 353 10.57 31.13 -9.79
C LEU A 353 9.33 31.31 -10.66
N CYS A 354 9.53 31.82 -11.88
CA CYS A 354 8.50 31.89 -12.92
C CYS A 354 8.75 30.90 -14.07
N GLY A 355 9.83 30.11 -14.01
CA GLY A 355 10.14 29.10 -15.00
C GLY A 355 11.51 28.45 -14.80
N LEU A 356 11.93 27.67 -15.79
CA LEU A 356 13.21 26.99 -15.84
C LEU A 356 13.79 27.06 -17.26
N ALA A 357 15.09 27.36 -17.37
CA ALA A 357 15.86 27.13 -18.56
C ALA A 357 16.67 25.84 -18.41
N THR A 358 16.52 24.91 -19.35
CA THR A 358 17.32 23.69 -19.43
C THR A 358 18.25 23.79 -20.63
N ILE A 359 19.55 23.67 -20.39
CA ILE A 359 20.59 23.71 -21.43
C ILE A 359 21.19 22.32 -21.54
N LEU A 360 21.26 21.78 -22.75
CA LEU A 360 21.89 20.50 -23.04
C LEU A 360 23.08 20.75 -23.98
N ILE A 361 24.29 20.28 -23.61
CA ILE A 361 25.51 20.37 -24.43
C ILE A 361 25.98 18.96 -24.84
N ALA A 362 25.84 18.64 -26.13
CA ALA A 362 26.08 17.28 -26.64
C ALA A 362 27.56 17.12 -26.94
N GLY A 363 28.15 18.11 -27.61
CA GLY A 363 29.54 18.06 -28.02
C GLY A 363 29.95 19.32 -28.76
N ALA A 364 31.22 19.36 -29.13
CA ALA A 364 31.74 20.33 -30.08
C ALA A 364 32.30 19.58 -31.30
N TYR A 365 32.37 20.25 -32.44
CA TYR A 365 32.82 19.65 -33.71
C TYR A 365 33.80 20.58 -34.41
N GLY A 366 34.78 19.99 -35.10
CA GLY A 366 35.71 20.73 -35.94
C GLY A 366 36.74 21.55 -35.15
N ILE A 367 37.05 21.17 -33.91
CA ILE A 367 38.08 21.86 -33.10
C ILE A 367 39.45 21.68 -33.77
N LYS A 368 40.19 22.77 -33.93
CA LYS A 368 41.52 22.78 -34.59
C LYS A 368 42.62 22.86 -33.54
N GLY A 369 43.63 21.99 -33.64
CA GLY A 369 44.78 21.96 -32.73
C GLY A 369 45.52 20.63 -32.77
N GLN A 370 46.61 20.52 -32.01
CA GLN A 370 47.30 19.25 -31.79
C GLN A 370 46.51 18.41 -30.77
N ARG A 371 46.13 17.17 -31.13
CA ARG A 371 45.25 16.31 -30.30
C ARG A 371 45.72 16.19 -28.86
N GLU A 372 47.02 15.95 -28.66
CA GLU A 372 47.64 15.70 -27.36
C GLU A 372 47.57 16.91 -26.40
N THR A 373 47.40 18.12 -26.92
CA THR A 373 47.38 19.36 -26.12
C THR A 373 45.98 19.91 -25.90
N LEU A 374 44.99 19.45 -26.67
CA LEU A 374 43.62 19.96 -26.61
C LEU A 374 42.95 19.57 -25.29
N LYS A 375 42.35 20.57 -24.63
CA LYS A 375 41.58 20.46 -23.39
C LYS A 375 40.20 21.10 -23.54
N PRO A 376 39.35 20.63 -24.47
CA PRO A 376 38.11 21.30 -24.80
C PRO A 376 37.06 21.18 -23.70
N SER A 377 36.32 22.26 -23.48
CA SER A 377 35.10 22.31 -22.65
C SER A 377 34.17 23.41 -23.15
N VAL A 378 32.88 23.34 -22.82
CA VAL A 378 31.90 24.39 -23.17
C VAL A 378 31.45 25.10 -21.92
N LYS A 379 31.60 26.42 -21.89
CA LYS A 379 31.10 27.31 -20.85
C LYS A 379 29.78 27.93 -21.28
N VAL A 380 28.74 27.79 -20.46
CA VAL A 380 27.41 28.35 -20.65
C VAL A 380 27.21 29.47 -19.64
N THR A 381 26.83 30.65 -20.10
CA THR A 381 26.53 31.80 -19.21
C THR A 381 25.18 32.43 -19.54
N TYR A 382 24.43 32.81 -18.50
CA TYR A 382 23.20 33.59 -18.59
C TYR A 382 23.09 34.51 -17.37
N GLY A 383 23.21 35.82 -17.57
CA GLY A 383 23.32 36.78 -16.46
C GLY A 383 24.53 36.48 -15.56
N LYS A 384 24.26 36.20 -14.27
CA LYS A 384 25.29 35.84 -13.27
C LYS A 384 25.58 34.34 -13.24
N GLU A 385 24.72 33.53 -13.83
CA GLU A 385 24.83 32.08 -13.82
C GLU A 385 25.86 31.62 -14.86
N SER A 386 26.75 30.71 -14.44
CA SER A 386 27.86 30.23 -15.25
C SER A 386 28.15 28.77 -14.95
N PHE A 387 28.04 27.92 -15.98
CA PHE A 387 28.35 26.50 -15.90
C PHE A 387 29.41 26.13 -16.93
N GLN A 388 30.17 25.07 -16.69
CA GLN A 388 31.19 24.60 -17.62
C GLN A 388 31.14 23.08 -17.68
N THR A 389 31.23 22.53 -18.88
CA THR A 389 31.30 21.08 -19.04
C THR A 389 32.62 20.53 -18.54
N ALA A 390 32.66 19.24 -18.20
CA ALA A 390 33.93 18.59 -17.88
C ALA A 390 34.95 18.78 -19.02
N ILE A 391 36.19 19.11 -18.65
CA ILE A 391 37.32 19.25 -19.58
C ILE A 391 37.64 17.85 -20.12
N LYS A 392 37.67 17.71 -21.44
CA LYS A 392 38.10 16.48 -22.09
C LYS A 392 39.61 16.53 -22.37
N ALA A 393 40.24 15.37 -22.32
CA ALA A 393 41.63 15.18 -22.71
C ALA A 393 41.70 14.00 -23.69
N ASP A 394 42.78 13.92 -24.46
CA ASP A 394 43.01 12.82 -25.39
C ASP A 394 43.15 11.49 -24.62
N ALA A 395 42.34 10.50 -25.01
CA ALA A 395 42.30 9.18 -24.39
C ALA A 395 41.81 8.14 -25.42
N PRO A 396 42.18 6.85 -25.27
CA PRO A 396 41.72 5.80 -26.18
C PRO A 396 40.20 5.80 -26.35
N GLY A 397 39.74 5.85 -27.60
CA GLY A 397 38.30 5.91 -27.94
C GLY A 397 37.67 7.32 -27.91
N THR A 398 38.44 8.37 -27.61
CA THR A 398 37.95 9.76 -27.62
C THR A 398 38.34 10.48 -28.92
N ASP A 399 37.36 11.03 -29.63
CA ASP A 399 37.61 12.00 -30.70
C ASP A 399 37.71 13.40 -30.10
N ILE A 400 38.93 13.81 -29.72
CA ILE A 400 39.17 15.09 -29.05
C ILE A 400 38.93 16.32 -29.96
N ASN A 401 38.86 16.13 -31.28
CA ASN A 401 38.48 17.19 -32.24
C ASN A 401 36.96 17.34 -32.37
N ASN A 402 36.21 16.29 -32.00
CA ASN A 402 34.75 16.27 -31.96
C ASN A 402 34.25 15.74 -30.60
N PRO A 403 34.65 16.37 -29.47
CA PRO A 403 34.42 15.81 -28.14
C PRO A 403 32.93 15.79 -27.82
N ALA A 404 32.46 14.66 -27.30
CA ALA A 404 31.14 14.54 -26.69
C ALA A 404 31.19 14.90 -25.20
N PHE A 405 30.34 15.83 -24.78
CA PHE A 405 30.22 16.27 -23.38
C PHE A 405 29.02 15.61 -22.70
N ASP A 406 27.86 15.58 -23.40
CA ASP A 406 26.59 15.01 -22.93
C ASP A 406 26.16 15.48 -21.54
N GLN A 407 26.30 16.78 -21.29
CA GLN A 407 25.96 17.39 -20.01
C GLN A 407 24.72 18.27 -20.12
N ASN A 408 24.01 18.39 -19.01
CA ASN A 408 22.88 19.28 -18.87
C ASN A 408 23.13 20.30 -17.76
N PHE A 409 22.58 21.49 -17.93
CA PHE A 409 22.56 22.55 -16.93
C PHE A 409 21.14 23.07 -16.77
N ARG A 410 20.78 23.45 -15.56
CA ARG A 410 19.45 23.98 -15.22
C ARG A 410 19.64 25.35 -14.60
N ILE A 411 18.89 26.32 -15.11
CA ILE A 411 18.88 27.69 -14.61
C ILE A 411 17.45 28.01 -14.20
N PRO A 412 17.14 28.03 -12.90
CA PRO A 412 15.87 28.55 -12.39
C PRO A 412 15.68 30.01 -12.85
N ILE A 413 14.51 30.33 -13.39
CA ILE A 413 14.25 31.65 -13.97
C ILE A 413 13.31 32.43 -13.06
N THR A 414 13.73 33.64 -12.67
CA THR A 414 12.88 34.63 -12.01
C THR A 414 12.24 35.58 -13.03
N SER A 415 11.21 36.33 -12.60
CA SER A 415 10.54 37.30 -13.47
C SER A 415 11.48 38.44 -13.93
N GLU A 416 12.46 38.83 -13.12
CA GLU A 416 13.51 39.77 -13.51
C GLU A 416 14.42 39.19 -14.61
N MET A 417 14.85 37.92 -14.46
CA MET A 417 15.66 37.25 -15.46
C MET A 417 14.94 37.11 -16.79
N ALA A 418 13.66 36.72 -16.77
CA ALA A 418 12.84 36.57 -17.99
C ALA A 418 12.58 37.91 -18.70
N SER A 419 12.41 39.01 -17.93
CA SER A 419 12.17 40.34 -18.49
C SER A 419 13.44 41.06 -18.96
N SER A 420 14.62 40.61 -18.54
CA SER A 420 15.91 41.19 -18.95
C SER A 420 16.21 41.07 -20.45
N GLY A 421 15.64 40.05 -21.12
CA GLY A 421 15.88 39.77 -22.54
C GLY A 421 17.33 39.38 -22.89
N GLN A 422 18.16 39.02 -21.90
CA GLN A 422 19.56 38.63 -22.12
C GLN A 422 19.66 37.37 -23.01
N ALA A 423 20.78 37.24 -23.72
CA ALA A 423 21.08 36.05 -24.50
C ALA A 423 21.82 35.01 -23.65
N PHE A 424 21.57 33.72 -23.93
CA PHE A 424 22.42 32.64 -23.44
C PHE A 424 23.70 32.65 -24.26
N ARG A 425 24.85 32.53 -23.62
CA ARG A 425 26.14 32.51 -24.32
C ARG A 425 26.83 31.17 -24.14
N PHE A 426 27.19 30.54 -25.26
CA PHE A 426 27.97 29.31 -25.28
C PHE A 426 29.37 29.61 -25.79
N ALA A 427 30.39 29.37 -24.96
CA ALA A 427 31.79 29.50 -25.33
C ALA A 427 32.49 28.15 -25.33
N LEU A 428 33.23 27.85 -26.39
CA LEU A 428 34.18 26.75 -26.38
C LEU A 428 35.50 27.25 -25.79
N LEU A 429 35.99 26.54 -24.78
CA LEU A 429 37.29 26.77 -24.13
C LEU A 429 38.25 25.65 -24.49
N ASP A 430 39.54 25.98 -24.59
CA ASP A 430 40.67 25.05 -24.59
C ASP A 430 41.54 25.35 -23.36
N GLY A 431 41.40 24.52 -22.32
CA GLY A 431 41.86 24.86 -20.98
C GLY A 431 41.11 26.10 -20.44
N GLU A 432 41.84 27.18 -20.18
CA GLU A 432 41.27 28.46 -19.74
C GLU A 432 41.00 29.43 -20.90
N LYS A 433 41.49 29.13 -22.11
CA LYS A 433 41.42 30.04 -23.25
C LYS A 433 40.13 29.86 -24.03
N GLU A 434 39.42 30.95 -24.30
CA GLU A 434 38.26 30.91 -25.20
C GLU A 434 38.69 30.78 -26.67
N VAL A 435 38.10 29.80 -27.37
CA VAL A 435 38.33 29.48 -28.78
C VAL A 435 37.31 30.21 -29.67
N GLY A 436 36.08 30.34 -29.21
CA GLY A 436 34.99 31.02 -29.88
C GLY A 436 33.69 30.91 -29.08
N ALA A 437 32.72 31.76 -29.40
CA ALA A 437 31.45 31.77 -28.71
C ALA A 437 30.28 32.17 -29.63
N VAL A 438 29.07 31.86 -29.17
CA VAL A 438 27.81 32.21 -29.81
C VAL A 438 26.84 32.73 -28.75
N GLU A 439 26.05 33.73 -29.12
CA GLU A 439 24.92 34.20 -28.34
C GLU A 439 23.61 33.64 -28.91
N VAL A 440 22.76 33.15 -28.03
CA VAL A 440 21.47 32.55 -28.31
C VAL A 440 20.40 33.43 -27.65
N PRO A 441 19.77 34.35 -28.40
CA PRO A 441 18.80 35.29 -27.85
C PRO A 441 17.61 34.59 -27.20
N TRP A 442 17.14 35.12 -26.05
CA TRP A 442 15.92 34.64 -25.39
C TRP A 442 14.71 34.59 -26.34
N ALA A 443 14.54 35.63 -27.16
CA ALA A 443 13.43 35.74 -28.11
C ALA A 443 13.41 34.62 -29.15
N ASP A 444 14.59 34.18 -29.60
CA ASP A 444 14.72 33.09 -30.58
C ASP A 444 14.30 31.75 -29.97
N ILE A 445 14.56 31.55 -28.68
CA ILE A 445 14.13 30.34 -27.95
C ILE A 445 12.63 30.42 -27.66
N ALA A 446 12.14 31.55 -27.18
CA ALA A 446 10.74 31.75 -26.86
C ALA A 446 9.82 31.68 -28.10
N GLY A 447 10.33 32.06 -29.28
CA GLY A 447 9.62 31.93 -30.56
C GLY A 447 9.75 30.57 -31.23
N ALA A 448 10.58 29.66 -30.71
CA ALA A 448 10.75 28.32 -31.25
C ALA A 448 9.61 27.38 -30.82
N GLU A 449 9.33 26.36 -31.63
CA GLU A 449 8.33 25.34 -31.31
C GLU A 449 8.65 24.64 -29.98
N GLY A 450 7.67 24.58 -29.09
CA GLY A 450 7.84 24.03 -27.73
C GLY A 450 8.81 24.82 -26.85
N MET A 451 9.19 26.05 -27.25
CA MET A 451 10.24 26.87 -26.63
C MET A 451 11.59 26.15 -26.50
N VAL A 452 11.92 25.29 -27.48
CA VAL A 452 13.20 24.57 -27.56
C VAL A 452 13.95 25.02 -28.81
N LEU A 453 15.17 25.51 -28.62
CA LEU A 453 16.08 25.82 -29.72
C LEU A 453 17.30 24.89 -29.65
N GLY A 454 17.29 23.85 -30.48
CA GLY A 454 18.42 22.92 -30.66
C GLY A 454 19.09 23.12 -32.02
N LYS A 455 20.38 23.44 -32.03
CA LYS A 455 21.15 23.67 -33.27
C LYS A 455 22.62 23.25 -33.10
N ARG A 456 23.29 23.01 -34.23
CA ARG A 456 24.75 23.15 -34.32
C ARG A 456 25.07 24.64 -34.44
N PHE A 457 25.48 25.25 -33.34
CA PHE A 457 25.83 26.67 -33.30
C PHE A 457 27.25 26.85 -33.80
N GLU A 458 27.43 27.55 -34.92
CA GLU A 458 28.76 27.91 -35.41
C GLU A 458 29.37 28.99 -34.52
N ILE A 459 30.59 28.75 -34.04
CA ILE A 459 31.34 29.69 -33.18
C ILE A 459 32.55 30.31 -33.89
N GLY A 460 32.71 30.01 -35.19
CA GLY A 460 33.77 30.53 -36.06
C GLY A 460 34.75 29.46 -36.55
N GLY A 461 35.33 29.72 -37.74
CA GLY A 461 36.41 28.92 -38.31
C GLY A 461 36.04 27.48 -38.69
N GLY A 462 34.75 27.18 -38.89
CA GLY A 462 34.23 25.82 -39.12
C GLY A 462 34.07 24.98 -37.85
N THR A 463 34.10 25.62 -36.67
CA THR A 463 33.89 24.96 -35.37
C THR A 463 32.45 25.16 -34.91
N PHE A 464 31.83 24.11 -34.39
CA PHE A 464 30.43 24.13 -33.96
C PHE A 464 30.28 23.61 -32.53
N ILE A 465 29.37 24.21 -31.76
CA ILE A 465 28.85 23.63 -30.51
C ILE A 465 27.50 23.01 -30.84
N ASN A 466 27.32 21.73 -30.55
CA ASN A 466 26.02 21.07 -30.66
C ASN A 466 25.33 21.09 -29.31
N GLY A 467 24.20 21.77 -29.22
CA GLY A 467 23.44 21.88 -27.98
C GLY A 467 22.01 22.35 -28.19
N SER A 468 21.28 22.47 -27.08
CA SER A 468 19.93 23.02 -27.06
C SER A 468 19.66 23.85 -25.81
N VAL A 469 18.74 24.81 -25.94
CA VAL A 469 18.13 25.52 -24.80
C VAL A 469 16.63 25.31 -24.87
N LYS A 470 16.03 24.89 -23.76
CA LYS A 470 14.58 24.86 -23.56
C LYS A 470 14.20 25.85 -22.47
N LEU A 471 13.17 26.65 -22.73
CA LEU A 471 12.49 27.45 -21.72
C LEU A 471 11.15 26.80 -21.38
N ALA A 472 10.82 26.74 -20.09
CA ALA A 472 9.48 26.36 -19.64
C ALA A 472 9.02 27.29 -18.51
N GLY A 473 7.88 27.94 -18.71
CA GLY A 473 7.29 28.85 -17.72
C GLY A 473 6.49 28.08 -16.68
N ALA A 474 6.49 28.54 -15.44
CA ALA A 474 5.73 27.97 -14.34
C ALA A 474 4.30 28.52 -14.37
N ALA A 475 3.29 27.65 -14.41
CA ALA A 475 1.88 28.06 -14.36
C ALA A 475 1.09 27.20 -13.38
N LYS A 476 0.17 27.83 -12.64
CA LYS A 476 -0.94 27.09 -12.03
C LYS A 476 -1.84 26.59 -13.15
N ARG A 477 -2.14 25.29 -13.18
CA ARG A 477 -3.25 24.78 -13.99
C ARG A 477 -4.54 25.41 -13.43
N GLN A 478 -5.04 26.44 -14.09
CA GLN A 478 -6.37 26.96 -13.79
C GLN A 478 -7.40 25.90 -14.16
N THR A 479 -8.04 25.28 -13.17
CA THR A 479 -9.36 24.69 -13.36
C THR A 479 -10.33 25.84 -13.56
N THR A 480 -10.49 26.30 -14.80
CA THR A 480 -11.65 27.10 -15.19
C THR A 480 -12.89 26.23 -15.03
N TYR A 481 -13.49 26.28 -13.84
CA TYR A 481 -14.86 25.89 -13.63
C TYR A 481 -15.73 26.87 -14.41
N GLY A 482 -15.99 26.54 -15.66
CA GLY A 482 -17.05 27.17 -16.43
C GLY A 482 -18.36 26.92 -15.68
N SER A 483 -18.92 27.98 -15.12
CA SER A 483 -20.32 28.03 -14.74
C SER A 483 -21.16 27.90 -16.02
N ASN A 484 -21.42 26.66 -16.43
CA ASN A 484 -22.47 26.33 -17.37
C ASN A 484 -23.28 25.18 -16.78
N SER A 485 -24.53 25.48 -16.50
CA SER A 485 -25.58 24.57 -16.08
C SER A 485 -25.73 23.39 -17.05
N SER A 486 -25.27 22.22 -16.62
CA SER A 486 -25.74 20.89 -17.06
C SER A 486 -25.12 19.82 -16.15
N SER A 487 -25.93 19.22 -15.28
CA SER A 487 -25.54 18.22 -14.28
C SER A 487 -25.16 16.88 -14.90
N THR A 488 -23.87 16.56 -14.99
CA THR A 488 -23.44 15.18 -15.19
C THR A 488 -22.59 14.74 -14.00
N LEU A 489 -23.03 13.68 -13.29
CA LEU A 489 -22.28 13.01 -12.21
C LEU A 489 -21.14 12.17 -12.81
N GLU A 490 -20.22 12.85 -13.48
CA GLU A 490 -19.06 12.23 -14.12
C GLU A 490 -17.84 12.30 -13.19
N VAL A 491 -17.20 11.15 -12.98
CA VAL A 491 -15.95 11.01 -12.25
C VAL A 491 -14.87 10.52 -13.21
N ASP A 492 -13.79 11.29 -13.32
CA ASP A 492 -12.62 10.96 -14.12
C ASP A 492 -11.59 10.26 -13.24
N LEU A 493 -11.35 8.97 -13.47
CA LEU A 493 -10.37 8.17 -12.73
C LEU A 493 -8.99 8.16 -13.39
N GLY A 494 -8.73 9.05 -14.36
CA GLY A 494 -7.50 9.05 -15.15
C GLY A 494 -7.45 7.98 -16.23
N TYR A 495 -7.76 6.71 -15.91
CA TYR A 495 -7.80 5.62 -16.90
C TYR A 495 -9.13 5.53 -17.66
N SER A 496 -10.24 5.99 -17.08
CA SER A 496 -11.59 5.99 -17.66
C SER A 496 -12.47 7.05 -16.98
N VAL A 497 -13.48 7.53 -17.69
CA VAL A 497 -14.49 8.45 -17.14
C VAL A 497 -15.77 7.66 -16.90
N TYR A 498 -16.34 7.74 -15.70
CA TYR A 498 -17.55 7.03 -15.30
C TYR A 498 -18.67 8.02 -14.99
N GLN A 499 -19.89 7.73 -15.47
CA GLN A 499 -21.08 8.51 -15.15
C GLN A 499 -21.97 7.73 -14.19
N GLY A 500 -22.09 8.22 -12.96
CA GLY A 500 -23.05 7.71 -11.97
C GLY A 500 -24.43 8.32 -12.12
N TYR A 501 -25.29 8.06 -11.15
CA TYR A 501 -26.63 8.66 -11.05
C TYR A 501 -26.92 9.15 -9.63
N SER A 502 -27.72 10.21 -9.53
CA SER A 502 -28.16 10.74 -8.24
C SER A 502 -29.49 10.08 -7.88
N ASN A 503 -29.58 9.57 -6.65
CA ASN A 503 -30.83 9.07 -6.09
C ASN A 503 -31.31 10.02 -5.00
N SER A 504 -32.05 11.05 -5.40
CA SER A 504 -32.54 12.10 -4.51
C SER A 504 -33.50 11.60 -3.42
N SER A 505 -34.15 10.46 -3.61
CA SER A 505 -35.02 9.86 -2.59
C SER A 505 -34.26 9.35 -1.36
N VAL A 506 -32.99 9.00 -1.51
CA VAL A 506 -32.10 8.51 -0.44
C VAL A 506 -30.91 9.43 -0.19
N GLY A 507 -30.78 10.52 -0.96
CA GLY A 507 -29.74 11.52 -0.80
C GLY A 507 -28.33 11.03 -1.12
N LEU A 508 -28.18 10.06 -2.03
CA LEU A 508 -26.89 9.48 -2.42
C LEU A 508 -26.64 9.61 -3.92
N ASP A 509 -25.38 9.85 -4.29
CA ASP A 509 -24.86 9.66 -5.65
C ASP A 509 -24.21 8.28 -5.74
N ILE A 510 -24.57 7.50 -6.76
CA ILE A 510 -24.26 6.07 -6.86
C ILE A 510 -23.54 5.77 -8.16
N TYR A 511 -22.46 5.00 -8.05
CA TYR A 511 -21.64 4.52 -9.16
C TYR A 511 -21.48 3.01 -9.03
N LYS A 512 -21.99 2.26 -10.00
CA LYS A 512 -21.98 0.80 -10.03
C LYS A 512 -21.17 0.31 -11.22
N GLY A 513 -20.47 -0.81 -11.05
CA GLY A 513 -19.70 -1.42 -12.13
C GLY A 513 -18.44 -0.65 -12.53
N ILE A 514 -17.79 0.05 -11.58
CA ILE A 514 -16.48 0.64 -11.82
C ILE A 514 -15.44 -0.47 -11.86
N ARG A 515 -14.62 -0.51 -12.91
CA ARG A 515 -13.57 -1.53 -13.05
C ARG A 515 -12.36 -1.13 -12.24
N PHE A 516 -11.97 -1.89 -11.22
CA PHE A 516 -10.76 -1.61 -10.44
C PHE A 516 -9.53 -2.40 -10.90
N ALA A 517 -9.71 -3.44 -11.71
CA ALA A 517 -8.62 -4.21 -12.33
C ALA A 517 -8.92 -4.58 -13.79
N ALA A 518 -7.86 -4.85 -14.56
CA ALA A 518 -7.98 -5.44 -15.88
C ALA A 518 -8.74 -6.79 -15.82
N PRO A 519 -9.54 -7.12 -16.86
CA PRO A 519 -10.23 -8.41 -16.93
C PRO A 519 -9.25 -9.60 -16.73
N PRO A 520 -9.45 -10.49 -15.75
CA PRO A 520 -8.52 -11.60 -15.47
C PRO A 520 -8.74 -12.79 -16.41
N ILE A 521 -8.78 -12.52 -17.72
CA ILE A 521 -9.06 -13.47 -18.79
C ILE A 521 -7.82 -13.79 -19.60
N GLY A 522 -7.85 -14.91 -20.33
CA GLY A 522 -6.74 -15.34 -21.19
C GLY A 522 -5.43 -15.44 -20.40
N ASN A 523 -4.38 -14.76 -20.85
CA ASN A 523 -3.08 -14.79 -20.18
C ASN A 523 -3.07 -14.15 -18.77
N LEU A 524 -4.12 -13.42 -18.38
CA LEU A 524 -4.29 -12.91 -17.01
C LEU A 524 -5.05 -13.88 -16.09
N ARG A 525 -5.52 -15.01 -16.64
CA ARG A 525 -6.17 -16.05 -15.83
C ARG A 525 -5.16 -16.66 -14.87
N PHE A 526 -5.59 -16.87 -13.63
CA PHE A 526 -4.76 -17.37 -12.52
C PHE A 526 -3.52 -16.50 -12.21
N GLN A 527 -3.50 -15.23 -12.65
CA GLN A 527 -2.45 -14.26 -12.32
C GLN A 527 -2.92 -13.30 -11.22
N ALA A 528 -1.99 -12.56 -10.62
CA ALA A 528 -2.34 -11.41 -9.79
C ALA A 528 -3.11 -10.35 -10.63
N PRO A 529 -4.04 -9.59 -10.02
CA PRO A 529 -4.74 -8.52 -10.73
C PRO A 529 -3.76 -7.48 -11.26
N ARG A 530 -4.14 -6.82 -12.36
CA ARG A 530 -3.39 -5.72 -12.95
C ARG A 530 -4.27 -4.48 -13.01
N ALA A 531 -3.64 -3.31 -13.04
CA ALA A 531 -4.34 -2.05 -13.20
C ALA A 531 -5.25 -2.06 -14.45
N PRO A 532 -6.40 -1.36 -14.41
CA PRO A 532 -7.29 -1.24 -15.56
C PRO A 532 -6.57 -0.69 -16.79
N VAL A 533 -7.00 -1.14 -17.98
CA VAL A 533 -6.47 -0.60 -19.24
C VAL A 533 -6.97 0.83 -19.42
N LEU A 534 -6.07 1.74 -19.82
CA LEU A 534 -6.40 3.10 -20.21
C LEU A 534 -7.40 3.09 -21.39
N ASN A 535 -8.62 3.54 -21.14
CA ASN A 535 -9.65 3.69 -22.15
C ASN A 535 -10.50 4.94 -21.88
N ARG A 536 -10.27 5.98 -22.69
CA ARG A 536 -10.96 7.27 -22.58
C ARG A 536 -11.75 7.64 -23.84
N SER A 537 -12.07 6.66 -24.69
CA SER A 537 -12.80 6.93 -25.94
C SER A 537 -14.26 7.33 -25.71
N SER A 538 -14.81 7.00 -24.54
CA SER A 538 -16.20 7.24 -24.17
C SER A 538 -16.35 7.33 -22.65
N VAL A 539 -17.38 8.03 -22.18
CA VAL A 539 -17.84 7.95 -20.80
C VAL A 539 -18.53 6.61 -20.59
N VAL A 540 -18.17 5.89 -19.52
CA VAL A 540 -18.73 4.60 -19.14
C VAL A 540 -19.93 4.83 -18.23
N ASP A 541 -21.08 4.27 -18.59
CA ASP A 541 -22.27 4.29 -17.74
C ASP A 541 -22.03 3.42 -16.49
N ALA A 542 -22.02 4.06 -15.32
CA ALA A 542 -21.88 3.43 -14.01
C ALA A 542 -23.22 3.36 -13.26
N SER A 543 -24.34 3.20 -13.96
CA SER A 543 -25.66 3.04 -13.33
C SER A 543 -26.02 1.59 -12.99
N GLN A 544 -25.32 0.61 -13.57
CA GLN A 544 -25.61 -0.82 -13.45
C GLN A 544 -24.43 -1.60 -12.88
N HIS A 545 -24.72 -2.68 -12.15
CA HIS A 545 -23.68 -3.57 -11.66
C HIS A 545 -22.97 -4.30 -12.81
N GLY A 546 -21.66 -4.44 -12.68
CA GLY A 546 -20.89 -5.36 -13.52
C GLY A 546 -21.30 -6.83 -13.29
N PRO A 547 -20.87 -7.77 -14.16
CA PRO A 547 -21.07 -9.20 -13.97
C PRO A 547 -20.58 -9.72 -12.61
N THR A 548 -21.18 -10.80 -12.12
CA THR A 548 -20.64 -11.52 -10.95
C THR A 548 -19.46 -12.39 -11.34
N CYS A 549 -18.54 -12.66 -10.42
CA CYS A 549 -17.49 -13.63 -10.68
C CYS A 549 -18.07 -15.04 -10.78
N PRO A 550 -17.40 -15.98 -11.49
CA PRO A 550 -17.90 -17.34 -11.59
C PRO A 550 -17.89 -18.03 -10.24
N GLN A 551 -18.97 -18.77 -9.96
CA GLN A 551 -19.27 -19.36 -8.66
C GLN A 551 -18.84 -20.84 -8.62
N SER A 552 -18.50 -21.33 -7.45
CA SER A 552 -18.09 -22.70 -7.14
C SER A 552 -18.75 -23.10 -5.82
N PRO A 553 -19.99 -23.61 -5.84
CA PRO A 553 -20.76 -23.90 -4.63
C PRO A 553 -20.11 -24.98 -3.77
N SER A 554 -20.36 -24.94 -2.45
CA SER A 554 -19.90 -25.97 -1.51
C SER A 554 -20.61 -27.32 -1.73
N SER A 555 -19.98 -28.37 -1.22
CA SER A 555 -20.59 -29.69 -1.11
C SER A 555 -21.80 -29.68 -0.16
N GLY A 556 -22.89 -30.34 -0.57
CA GLY A 556 -24.16 -30.38 0.16
C GLY A 556 -25.22 -29.36 -0.29
N ASN A 557 -24.85 -28.38 -1.13
CA ASN A 557 -25.79 -27.37 -1.62
C ASN A 557 -26.47 -27.83 -2.93
N ALA A 558 -27.59 -28.56 -2.82
CA ALA A 558 -28.28 -29.23 -3.94
C ALA A 558 -28.92 -28.32 -5.02
N GLY A 559 -28.78 -26.98 -4.90
CA GLY A 559 -29.52 -26.01 -5.71
C GLY A 559 -28.80 -25.42 -6.94
N VAL A 560 -27.47 -25.48 -7.02
CA VAL A 560 -26.70 -24.80 -8.09
C VAL A 560 -26.17 -25.82 -9.10
N LYS A 561 -26.77 -25.87 -10.28
CA LYS A 561 -26.24 -26.68 -11.40
C LYS A 561 -24.98 -26.01 -11.96
N PRO A 562 -23.85 -26.73 -12.10
CA PRO A 562 -22.55 -26.18 -12.55
C PRO A 562 -22.63 -25.26 -13.77
N ALA A 563 -23.50 -25.60 -14.74
CA ALA A 563 -23.54 -24.95 -16.05
C ALA A 563 -24.48 -23.73 -16.16
N ASN A 564 -25.34 -23.45 -15.18
CA ASN A 564 -26.31 -22.34 -15.28
C ASN A 564 -25.97 -21.19 -14.32
N GLN A 565 -24.90 -20.47 -14.64
CA GLN A 565 -24.47 -19.26 -13.92
C GLN A 565 -24.80 -18.00 -14.73
N THR A 566 -26.08 -17.85 -15.09
CA THR A 566 -26.55 -16.70 -15.87
C THR A 566 -26.17 -15.38 -15.17
N GLY A 567 -25.42 -14.52 -15.86
CA GLY A 567 -24.96 -13.23 -15.32
C GLY A 567 -23.56 -13.24 -14.69
N ALA A 568 -22.89 -14.40 -14.62
CA ALA A 568 -21.49 -14.51 -14.22
C ALA A 568 -20.53 -14.40 -15.42
N SER A 569 -19.32 -13.88 -15.18
CA SER A 569 -18.26 -13.72 -16.18
C SER A 569 -16.89 -13.80 -15.51
N GLU A 570 -15.84 -14.29 -16.20
CA GLU A 570 -14.46 -14.11 -15.72
C GLU A 570 -14.05 -12.64 -15.66
N ASP A 571 -14.60 -11.82 -16.57
CA ASP A 571 -14.50 -10.38 -16.48
C ASP A 571 -15.46 -9.84 -15.41
N CYS A 572 -15.00 -9.84 -14.15
CA CYS A 572 -15.83 -9.53 -12.98
C CYS A 572 -15.20 -8.60 -11.94
N LEU A 573 -13.97 -8.10 -12.15
CA LEU A 573 -13.25 -7.25 -11.18
C LEU A 573 -13.77 -5.80 -11.20
N PHE A 574 -14.95 -5.64 -10.59
CA PHE A 574 -15.67 -4.38 -10.45
C PHE A 574 -15.92 -4.04 -8.98
N LEU A 575 -16.14 -2.75 -8.72
CA LEU A 575 -16.62 -2.24 -7.44
C LEU A 575 -17.75 -1.24 -7.65
N ASN A 576 -18.44 -0.93 -6.55
CA ASN A 576 -19.55 0.02 -6.50
C ASN A 576 -19.29 1.03 -5.39
N VAL A 577 -19.60 2.30 -5.63
CA VAL A 577 -19.42 3.42 -4.70
C VAL A 577 -20.76 4.11 -4.44
N PHE A 578 -21.04 4.36 -3.16
CA PHE A 578 -22.21 5.07 -2.66
C PHE A 578 -21.71 6.27 -1.85
N THR A 579 -21.99 7.49 -2.31
CA THR A 579 -21.51 8.71 -1.64
C THR A 579 -22.65 9.68 -1.36
N PRO A 580 -22.68 10.38 -0.23
CA PRO A 580 -23.71 11.38 0.06
C PRO A 580 -23.78 12.48 -0.99
N SER A 581 -24.97 12.76 -1.52
CA SER A 581 -25.18 13.81 -2.51
C SER A 581 -24.86 15.18 -1.93
N GLY A 582 -24.03 15.95 -2.62
CA GLY A 582 -23.65 17.30 -2.18
C GLY A 582 -22.70 17.35 -0.97
N ALA A 583 -22.02 16.25 -0.64
CA ALA A 583 -20.93 16.26 0.35
C ALA A 583 -19.87 17.32 -0.02
N THR A 584 -19.40 18.06 0.98
CA THR A 584 -18.47 19.21 0.80
C THR A 584 -17.07 18.98 1.40
N GLY A 585 -16.83 17.83 2.04
CA GLY A 585 -15.55 17.50 2.66
C GLY A 585 -15.28 15.99 2.60
N PRO A 586 -14.03 15.58 2.88
CA PRO A 586 -13.63 14.17 2.85
C PRO A 586 -14.30 13.41 4.02
N LEU A 587 -15.00 12.33 3.68
CA LEU A 587 -15.76 11.50 4.62
C LEU A 587 -15.03 10.17 4.86
N PRO A 588 -15.16 9.55 6.05
CA PRO A 588 -14.73 8.16 6.26
C PRO A 588 -15.20 7.22 5.16
N VAL A 589 -14.42 6.18 4.92
CA VAL A 589 -14.74 5.19 3.88
C VAL A 589 -14.99 3.84 4.54
N TYR A 590 -16.12 3.24 4.20
CA TYR A 590 -16.46 1.87 4.55
C TYR A 590 -16.32 0.98 3.31
N VAL A 591 -15.47 -0.04 3.39
CA VAL A 591 -15.23 -0.98 2.28
C VAL A 591 -15.74 -2.36 2.67
N TRP A 592 -16.73 -2.86 1.93
CA TRP A 592 -17.35 -4.16 2.11
C TRP A 592 -16.74 -5.24 1.22
N ILE A 593 -16.31 -6.34 1.86
CA ILE A 593 -15.83 -7.56 1.24
C ILE A 593 -16.86 -8.67 1.51
N HIS A 594 -17.52 -9.16 0.46
CA HIS A 594 -18.58 -10.15 0.62
C HIS A 594 -18.08 -11.55 1.03
N GLY A 595 -18.92 -12.29 1.76
CA GLY A 595 -18.72 -13.70 2.10
C GLY A 595 -19.04 -14.69 0.97
N GLY A 596 -19.29 -15.95 1.36
CA GLY A 596 -19.65 -17.06 0.46
C GLY A 596 -18.62 -18.18 0.35
N GLY A 597 -17.83 -18.40 1.41
CA GLY A 597 -16.88 -19.52 1.50
C GLY A 597 -15.81 -19.55 0.41
N TYR A 598 -15.41 -18.39 -0.12
CA TYR A 598 -14.43 -18.23 -1.22
C TYR A 598 -14.86 -18.84 -2.58
N GLY A 599 -16.02 -19.51 -2.62
CA GLY A 599 -16.58 -20.10 -3.83
C GLY A 599 -17.82 -19.36 -4.35
N GLN A 600 -18.53 -18.61 -3.51
CA GLN A 600 -19.78 -17.95 -3.87
C GLN A 600 -19.81 -16.51 -3.39
N GLY A 601 -20.83 -15.76 -3.81
CA GLY A 601 -21.08 -14.38 -3.37
C GLY A 601 -20.84 -13.35 -4.45
N ASN A 602 -21.16 -12.10 -4.12
CA ASN A 602 -20.93 -10.93 -4.96
C ASN A 602 -20.95 -9.62 -4.14
N GLY A 603 -20.25 -8.60 -4.63
CA GLY A 603 -20.17 -7.24 -4.14
C GLY A 603 -21.27 -6.32 -4.66
N ARG A 604 -22.47 -6.83 -4.98
CA ARG A 604 -23.65 -6.00 -5.31
C ARG A 604 -24.47 -5.61 -4.08
N GLN A 605 -23.88 -5.73 -2.89
CA GLN A 605 -24.51 -5.34 -1.64
C GLN A 605 -24.94 -3.87 -1.71
N ASP A 606 -26.20 -3.60 -1.39
CA ASP A 606 -26.69 -2.24 -1.27
C ASP A 606 -26.33 -1.70 0.13
N LEU A 607 -25.61 -0.58 0.15
CA LEU A 607 -25.15 0.08 1.38
C LEU A 607 -26.04 1.27 1.77
N THR A 608 -27.10 1.55 1.01
CA THR A 608 -27.94 2.75 1.17
C THR A 608 -28.53 2.87 2.56
N ALA A 609 -29.22 1.82 3.05
CA ALA A 609 -29.86 1.83 4.36
C ALA A 609 -28.84 2.05 5.49
N PHE A 610 -27.68 1.38 5.40
CA PHE A 610 -26.60 1.51 6.38
C PHE A 610 -26.04 2.94 6.43
N ILE A 611 -25.80 3.57 5.28
CA ILE A 611 -25.32 4.95 5.17
C ILE A 611 -26.39 5.92 5.70
N ASN A 612 -27.65 5.75 5.29
CA ASN A 612 -28.76 6.62 5.71
C ASN A 612 -29.05 6.55 7.21
N THR A 613 -29.05 5.36 7.81
CA THR A 613 -29.24 5.22 9.26
C THR A 613 -28.13 5.92 10.04
N ASN A 614 -26.95 6.08 9.45
CA ASN A 614 -25.78 6.76 10.03
C ASN A 614 -25.63 8.21 9.54
N ASP A 615 -26.74 8.89 9.27
CA ASP A 615 -26.79 10.32 8.90
C ASP A 615 -25.94 10.68 7.68
N ASN A 616 -25.74 9.74 6.76
CA ASN A 616 -24.89 9.92 5.58
C ASN A 616 -23.45 10.35 5.93
N ALA A 617 -22.90 9.82 7.02
CA ALA A 617 -21.61 10.27 7.57
C ALA A 617 -20.37 9.65 6.90
N PHE A 618 -20.51 8.73 5.95
CA PHE A 618 -19.39 8.03 5.30
C PHE A 618 -19.71 7.62 3.85
N VAL A 619 -18.66 7.37 3.07
CA VAL A 619 -18.72 6.77 1.72
C VAL A 619 -18.70 5.26 1.84
N GLY A 620 -19.57 4.56 1.11
CA GLY A 620 -19.59 3.10 1.03
C GLY A 620 -18.97 2.58 -0.27
N VAL A 621 -18.16 1.53 -0.18
CA VAL A 621 -17.58 0.82 -1.32
C VAL A 621 -17.88 -0.67 -1.18
N ALA A 622 -18.39 -1.32 -2.22
CA ALA A 622 -18.59 -2.78 -2.25
C ALA A 622 -17.79 -3.38 -3.40
N ILE A 623 -16.94 -4.38 -3.12
CA ILE A 623 -15.99 -4.92 -4.09
C ILE A 623 -16.34 -6.34 -4.54
N GLN A 624 -16.05 -6.66 -5.80
CA GLN A 624 -16.01 -8.03 -6.32
C GLN A 624 -14.59 -8.58 -6.20
N TYR A 625 -14.46 -9.90 -6.02
CA TYR A 625 -13.18 -10.61 -6.14
C TYR A 625 -13.40 -12.00 -6.76
N ARG A 626 -12.37 -12.58 -7.39
CA ARG A 626 -12.48 -13.91 -8.01
C ARG A 626 -12.82 -15.00 -6.98
N LEU A 627 -13.49 -16.06 -7.41
CA LEU A 627 -13.96 -17.14 -6.53
C LEU A 627 -13.57 -18.51 -7.10
N GLY A 628 -13.68 -19.56 -6.27
CA GLY A 628 -13.40 -20.93 -6.66
C GLY A 628 -12.02 -21.11 -7.29
N ALA A 629 -11.90 -21.96 -8.31
CA ALA A 629 -10.64 -22.18 -9.01
C ALA A 629 -10.09 -20.90 -9.69
N PHE A 630 -10.92 -19.92 -10.04
CA PHE A 630 -10.41 -18.69 -10.65
C PHE A 630 -9.65 -17.80 -9.67
N GLY A 631 -10.03 -17.86 -8.39
CA GLY A 631 -9.47 -17.03 -7.32
C GLY A 631 -8.45 -17.74 -6.43
N PHE A 632 -8.61 -19.05 -6.24
CA PHE A 632 -7.94 -19.82 -5.18
C PHE A 632 -7.34 -21.14 -5.69
N LEU A 633 -7.10 -21.27 -7.00
CA LEU A 633 -6.32 -22.40 -7.51
C LEU A 633 -4.89 -22.34 -6.95
N SER A 634 -4.41 -23.46 -6.46
CA SER A 634 -3.14 -23.51 -5.76
C SER A 634 -2.41 -24.82 -5.98
N SER A 635 -1.13 -24.73 -6.34
CA SER A 635 -0.17 -25.82 -6.45
C SER A 635 1.22 -25.22 -6.64
N ASP A 636 2.26 -26.05 -6.59
CA ASP A 636 3.61 -25.64 -6.97
C ASP A 636 3.68 -25.07 -8.41
N GLU A 637 2.92 -25.64 -9.35
CA GLU A 637 2.89 -25.15 -10.73
C GLU A 637 2.20 -23.78 -10.83
N VAL A 638 1.11 -23.57 -10.10
CA VAL A 638 0.42 -22.27 -10.06
C VAL A 638 1.29 -21.20 -9.41
N PHE A 639 2.00 -21.51 -8.32
CA PHE A 639 2.92 -20.56 -7.68
C PHE A 639 4.08 -20.15 -8.61
N ARG A 640 4.57 -21.06 -9.45
CA ARG A 640 5.66 -20.77 -10.40
C ARG A 640 5.21 -20.01 -11.66
N LYS A 641 3.99 -20.26 -12.13
CA LYS A 641 3.50 -19.74 -13.43
C LYS A 641 2.39 -18.68 -13.32
N GLY A 642 1.83 -18.51 -12.13
CA GLY A 642 0.73 -17.60 -11.85
C GLY A 642 0.77 -17.08 -10.42
N ALA A 643 -0.40 -16.84 -9.83
CA ALA A 643 -0.56 -16.39 -8.47
C ALA A 643 -1.48 -17.33 -7.70
N VAL A 644 -0.96 -17.85 -6.59
CA VAL A 644 -1.79 -18.43 -5.53
C VAL A 644 -2.49 -17.29 -4.80
N ASN A 645 -3.65 -17.54 -4.19
CA ASN A 645 -4.45 -16.49 -3.53
C ASN A 645 -4.83 -15.30 -4.45
N ALA A 646 -4.99 -15.53 -5.74
CA ALA A 646 -5.26 -14.47 -6.72
C ALA A 646 -6.46 -13.57 -6.34
N ALA A 647 -7.47 -14.15 -5.69
CA ALA A 647 -8.63 -13.45 -5.14
C ALA A 647 -8.33 -12.55 -3.93
N ILE A 648 -7.44 -12.96 -3.02
CA ILE A 648 -7.00 -12.09 -1.92
C ILE A 648 -6.20 -10.91 -2.48
N LEU A 649 -5.43 -11.15 -3.55
CA LEU A 649 -4.74 -10.09 -4.28
C LEU A 649 -5.72 -9.16 -5.02
N ASP A 650 -6.86 -9.65 -5.53
CA ASP A 650 -7.93 -8.80 -6.07
C ASP A 650 -8.46 -7.82 -5.02
N GLN A 651 -8.73 -8.30 -3.82
CA GLN A 651 -9.20 -7.46 -2.71
C GLN A 651 -8.14 -6.43 -2.32
N PHE A 652 -6.88 -6.85 -2.19
CA PHE A 652 -5.75 -5.95 -1.91
C PHE A 652 -5.64 -4.85 -2.98
N HIS A 653 -5.79 -5.22 -4.26
CA HIS A 653 -5.77 -4.27 -5.37
C HIS A 653 -6.98 -3.32 -5.35
N ALA A 654 -8.16 -3.80 -4.92
CA ALA A 654 -9.31 -2.93 -4.72
C ALA A 654 -9.08 -1.93 -3.56
N LEU A 655 -8.38 -2.33 -2.49
CA LEU A 655 -8.00 -1.40 -1.40
C LEU A 655 -7.00 -0.35 -1.89
N GLN A 656 -6.05 -0.73 -2.75
CA GLN A 656 -5.17 0.23 -3.41
C GLN A 656 -5.96 1.20 -4.30
N TRP A 657 -6.95 0.70 -5.05
CA TRP A 657 -7.86 1.56 -5.81
C TRP A 657 -8.62 2.54 -4.89
N VAL A 658 -9.07 2.10 -3.71
CA VAL A 658 -9.72 2.99 -2.73
C VAL A 658 -8.75 4.08 -2.28
N GLN A 659 -7.54 3.73 -1.86
CA GLN A 659 -6.51 4.70 -1.48
C GLN A 659 -6.25 5.73 -2.58
N GLU A 660 -6.24 5.25 -3.81
CA GLU A 660 -5.86 6.01 -4.98
C GLU A 660 -7.00 6.94 -5.47
N TYR A 661 -8.26 6.49 -5.48
CA TYR A 661 -9.34 7.22 -6.16
C TYR A 661 -10.51 7.66 -5.29
N ILE A 662 -10.66 7.18 -4.04
CA ILE A 662 -11.91 7.39 -3.30
C ILE A 662 -12.21 8.87 -2.98
N HIS A 663 -11.17 9.70 -2.93
CA HIS A 663 -11.30 11.15 -2.74
C HIS A 663 -12.07 11.85 -3.87
N LEU A 664 -12.11 11.27 -5.08
CA LEU A 664 -12.95 11.74 -6.19
C LEU A 664 -14.44 11.50 -5.95
N PHE A 665 -14.77 10.64 -4.99
CA PHE A 665 -16.12 10.32 -4.52
C PHE A 665 -16.37 10.91 -3.12
N ASN A 666 -15.61 11.93 -2.71
CA ASN A 666 -15.66 12.58 -1.38
C ASN A 666 -15.20 11.69 -0.21
N GLY A 667 -14.50 10.58 -0.47
CA GLY A 667 -13.93 9.74 0.58
C GLY A 667 -12.57 10.22 1.08
N ASP A 668 -12.25 9.92 2.32
CA ASP A 668 -10.96 10.17 2.95
C ASP A 668 -10.11 8.88 2.92
N PRO A 669 -9.07 8.79 2.07
CA PRO A 669 -8.23 7.60 2.01
C PRO A 669 -7.45 7.35 3.32
N SER A 670 -7.29 8.36 4.18
CA SER A 670 -6.65 8.19 5.49
C SER A 670 -7.58 7.62 6.56
N ARG A 671 -8.89 7.50 6.27
CA ARG A 671 -9.92 7.01 7.22
C ARG A 671 -10.75 5.89 6.60
N VAL A 672 -10.06 4.82 6.21
CA VAL A 672 -10.67 3.63 5.62
C VAL A 672 -10.92 2.57 6.71
N THR A 673 -12.16 2.07 6.74
CA THR A 673 -12.59 0.89 7.49
C THR A 673 -12.90 -0.24 6.52
N ILE A 674 -12.19 -1.36 6.62
CA ILE A 674 -12.53 -2.57 5.86
C ILE A 674 -13.48 -3.45 6.68
N SER A 675 -14.43 -4.10 6.03
CA SER A 675 -15.48 -4.89 6.67
C SER A 675 -15.77 -6.13 5.85
N GLY A 676 -16.08 -7.24 6.51
CA GLY A 676 -16.47 -8.46 5.82
C GLY A 676 -17.14 -9.48 6.73
N GLU A 677 -18.05 -10.24 6.15
CA GLU A 677 -18.75 -11.35 6.78
C GLU A 677 -18.32 -12.70 6.20
N SER A 678 -18.27 -13.75 7.03
CA SER A 678 -17.92 -15.11 6.58
C SER A 678 -16.55 -15.15 5.90
N ALA A 679 -16.45 -15.66 4.67
CA ALA A 679 -15.23 -15.61 3.85
C ALA A 679 -14.73 -14.18 3.60
N GLY A 680 -15.61 -13.17 3.64
CA GLY A 680 -15.25 -11.75 3.64
C GLY A 680 -14.60 -11.34 4.96
N GLY A 681 -15.09 -11.83 6.09
CA GLY A 681 -14.46 -11.64 7.40
C GLY A 681 -13.10 -12.35 7.50
N GLY A 682 -13.01 -13.58 6.97
CA GLY A 682 -11.74 -14.28 6.81
C GLY A 682 -10.80 -13.56 5.84
N SER A 683 -11.33 -12.93 4.80
CA SER A 683 -10.56 -12.07 3.91
C SER A 683 -10.01 -10.83 4.63
N VAL A 684 -10.83 -10.13 5.42
CA VAL A 684 -10.36 -9.02 6.28
C VAL A 684 -9.26 -9.49 7.22
N MET A 685 -9.44 -10.63 7.89
CA MET A 685 -8.39 -11.23 8.72
C MET A 685 -7.08 -11.46 7.95
N LEU A 686 -7.14 -11.94 6.71
CA LEU A 686 -5.95 -12.11 5.87
C LEU A 686 -5.33 -10.78 5.41
N GLN A 687 -6.14 -9.71 5.22
CA GLN A 687 -5.63 -8.35 4.98
C GLN A 687 -4.96 -7.76 6.24
N ASP A 688 -5.55 -7.98 7.41
CA ASP A 688 -4.96 -7.64 8.72
C ASP A 688 -3.61 -8.34 8.88
N MET A 689 -3.48 -9.59 8.41
CA MET A 689 -2.24 -10.35 8.49
C MET A 689 -1.24 -10.11 7.34
N ALA A 690 -1.65 -9.41 6.28
CA ALA A 690 -0.89 -9.33 5.04
C ALA A 690 0.56 -8.87 5.28
N TYR A 691 1.51 -9.54 4.62
CA TYR A 691 2.96 -9.29 4.75
C TYR A 691 3.49 -9.34 6.18
N GLY A 692 2.85 -10.13 7.05
CA GLY A 692 3.27 -10.26 8.44
C GLY A 692 2.90 -9.05 9.31
N GLY A 693 1.88 -8.28 8.91
CA GLY A 693 1.42 -7.09 9.63
C GLY A 693 2.33 -5.87 9.45
N SER A 694 3.08 -5.79 8.35
CA SER A 694 4.09 -4.75 8.12
C SER A 694 3.58 -3.51 7.37
N LEU A 695 2.32 -3.48 6.96
CA LEU A 695 1.73 -2.36 6.23
C LEU A 695 1.18 -1.27 7.17
N GLU A 696 1.07 -1.56 8.48
CA GLU A 696 0.51 -0.62 9.46
C GLU A 696 -0.83 -0.07 8.94
N THR A 697 -1.03 1.26 8.90
CA THR A 697 -2.28 1.89 8.45
C THR A 697 -2.27 2.31 6.97
N GLN A 698 -1.37 1.78 6.13
CA GLN A 698 -1.21 2.24 4.74
C GLN A 698 -2.45 2.07 3.86
N LEU A 699 -3.27 1.04 4.11
CA LEU A 699 -4.47 0.76 3.30
C LEU A 699 -5.78 0.99 4.06
N PHE A 700 -5.76 0.83 5.38
CA PHE A 700 -6.92 0.99 6.25
C PHE A 700 -6.47 1.25 7.69
N VAL A 701 -7.33 1.92 8.45
CA VAL A 701 -7.13 2.21 9.87
C VAL A 701 -7.95 1.28 10.75
N ASN A 702 -9.14 0.88 10.28
CA ASN A 702 -10.08 0.10 11.06
C ASN A 702 -10.48 -1.19 10.32
N SER A 703 -10.73 -2.25 11.08
CA SER A 703 -11.26 -3.52 10.57
C SER A 703 -12.54 -3.88 11.30
N ILE A 704 -13.59 -4.24 10.57
CA ILE A 704 -14.80 -4.86 11.10
C ILE A 704 -14.81 -6.30 10.60
N VAL A 705 -14.74 -7.26 11.52
CA VAL A 705 -14.62 -8.68 11.17
C VAL A 705 -15.80 -9.44 11.73
N GLU A 706 -16.69 -9.88 10.85
CA GLU A 706 -17.97 -10.46 11.21
C GLU A 706 -17.91 -11.95 10.88
N SER A 707 -17.90 -12.79 11.91
CA SER A 707 -17.92 -14.25 11.75
C SER A 707 -16.83 -14.74 10.77
N PRO A 708 -15.54 -14.45 11.03
CA PRO A 708 -14.46 -14.70 10.08
C PRO A 708 -14.36 -16.18 9.74
N TYR A 709 -14.61 -16.55 8.48
CA TYR A 709 -14.46 -17.93 8.03
C TYR A 709 -12.98 -18.27 7.85
N LEU A 710 -12.43 -19.04 8.77
CA LEU A 710 -11.12 -19.65 8.69
C LEU A 710 -11.29 -21.15 8.38
N PRO A 711 -11.08 -21.58 7.12
CA PRO A 711 -10.95 -22.98 6.78
C PRO A 711 -9.48 -23.41 6.79
N MET A 712 -9.24 -24.71 6.60
CA MET A 712 -7.91 -25.27 6.84
C MET A 712 -6.86 -24.56 5.99
N GLN A 713 -5.94 -23.87 6.67
CA GLN A 713 -4.95 -23.03 6.03
C GLN A 713 -3.71 -23.85 5.63
N TYR A 714 -3.83 -24.59 4.53
CA TYR A 714 -2.71 -25.34 3.93
C TYR A 714 -1.62 -24.42 3.36
N ASN A 715 -0.38 -24.91 3.27
CA ASN A 715 0.60 -24.28 2.37
C ASN A 715 0.18 -24.51 0.92
N TYR A 716 0.56 -23.58 0.04
CA TYR A 716 0.15 -23.63 -1.37
C TYR A 716 0.54 -24.91 -2.12
N ASN A 717 1.57 -25.61 -1.68
CA ASN A 717 2.11 -26.83 -2.27
C ASN A 717 1.81 -28.09 -1.44
N ASP A 718 0.98 -28.00 -0.42
CA ASP A 718 0.54 -29.17 0.33
C ASP A 718 -0.36 -30.07 -0.52
N TRP A 719 -0.57 -31.29 -0.01
CA TRP A 719 -1.28 -32.35 -0.74
C TRP A 719 -2.72 -31.98 -1.11
N ALA A 720 -3.45 -31.29 -0.23
CA ALA A 720 -4.85 -30.95 -0.44
C ALA A 720 -5.07 -29.92 -1.58
N PRO A 721 -4.45 -28.71 -1.56
CA PRO A 721 -4.56 -27.78 -2.69
C PRO A 721 -4.03 -28.39 -3.99
N SER A 722 -2.93 -29.16 -3.92
CA SER A 722 -2.39 -29.86 -5.09
C SER A 722 -3.35 -30.90 -5.66
N GLN A 723 -4.06 -31.64 -4.82
CA GLN A 723 -5.08 -32.60 -5.26
C GLN A 723 -6.27 -31.90 -5.91
N ALA A 724 -6.73 -30.78 -5.36
CA ALA A 724 -7.77 -29.96 -5.97
C ALA A 724 -7.34 -29.41 -7.34
N TYR A 725 -6.07 -28.98 -7.49
CA TYR A 725 -5.49 -28.58 -8.77
C TYR A 725 -5.53 -29.69 -9.82
N TYR A 726 -5.12 -30.91 -9.47
CA TYR A 726 -5.15 -32.04 -10.40
C TYR A 726 -6.56 -32.53 -10.72
N ALA A 727 -7.48 -32.52 -9.74
CA ALA A 727 -8.89 -32.84 -9.96
C ALA A 727 -9.55 -31.82 -10.89
N PHE A 728 -9.26 -30.53 -10.70
CA PHE A 728 -9.72 -29.45 -11.57
C PHE A 728 -9.19 -29.61 -12.99
N ALA A 729 -7.89 -29.88 -13.15
CA ALA A 729 -7.30 -30.18 -14.44
C ALA A 729 -7.93 -31.39 -15.12
N ALA A 730 -8.23 -32.45 -14.37
CA ALA A 730 -8.88 -33.65 -14.91
C ALA A 730 -10.31 -33.34 -15.37
N ALA A 731 -11.09 -32.63 -14.55
CA ALA A 731 -12.46 -32.22 -14.87
C ALA A 731 -12.52 -31.25 -16.06
N ALA A 732 -11.49 -30.43 -16.25
CA ALA A 732 -11.35 -29.54 -17.41
C ALA A 732 -10.80 -30.24 -18.68
N GLY A 733 -10.46 -31.53 -18.61
CA GLY A 733 -9.88 -32.29 -19.73
C GLY A 733 -8.40 -32.00 -20.00
N CYS A 734 -7.69 -31.36 -19.07
CA CYS A 734 -6.30 -30.93 -19.19
C CYS A 734 -5.25 -31.95 -18.73
N THR A 735 -5.64 -33.18 -18.40
CA THR A 735 -4.71 -34.24 -17.92
C THR A 735 -4.27 -35.24 -18.99
N GLY A 736 -4.72 -35.09 -20.25
CA GLY A 736 -4.20 -35.82 -21.42
C GLY A 736 -3.92 -37.31 -21.20
N GLY A 737 -4.95 -38.17 -21.13
CA GLY A 737 -4.80 -39.61 -21.37
C GLY A 737 -3.78 -40.36 -20.49
N GLY A 738 -3.92 -40.30 -19.17
CA GLY A 738 -3.28 -41.24 -18.22
C GLY A 738 -1.99 -40.73 -17.58
N ILE A 739 -1.98 -40.74 -16.25
CA ILE A 739 -0.80 -40.48 -15.42
C ILE A 739 0.25 -41.58 -15.71
N LYS A 740 1.39 -41.23 -16.31
CA LYS A 740 2.59 -42.08 -16.21
C LYS A 740 3.39 -41.67 -14.97
N PRO A 741 3.74 -42.60 -14.07
CA PRO A 741 4.67 -42.34 -12.98
C PRO A 741 6.00 -41.83 -13.53
N VAL A 742 6.58 -40.84 -12.86
CA VAL A 742 7.90 -40.27 -13.17
C VAL A 742 8.94 -41.39 -13.16
N GLY A 743 9.62 -41.65 -14.28
CA GLY A 743 10.72 -42.62 -14.33
C GLY A 743 11.01 -43.35 -15.65
N ASN A 744 10.41 -43.01 -16.80
CA ASN A 744 10.73 -43.69 -18.06
C ASN A 744 11.09 -42.71 -19.19
N ASN A 745 12.34 -42.82 -19.66
CA ASN A 745 12.94 -42.09 -20.78
C ASN A 745 12.35 -42.54 -22.13
N GLY A 746 11.10 -42.19 -22.40
CA GLY A 746 10.46 -42.45 -23.69
C GLY A 746 9.83 -41.18 -24.27
N THR A 747 10.39 -40.68 -25.35
CA THR A 747 9.78 -39.64 -26.20
C THR A 747 8.54 -40.17 -26.91
N SER A 748 7.34 -39.76 -26.47
CA SER A 748 6.14 -39.61 -27.30
C SER A 748 4.93 -39.06 -26.49
N GLY A 749 4.46 -37.85 -26.81
CA GLY A 749 3.02 -37.54 -26.77
C GLY A 749 2.40 -36.67 -25.66
N PHE A 750 3.07 -35.62 -25.16
CA PHE A 750 2.35 -34.53 -24.45
C PHE A 750 2.26 -33.31 -25.36
N THR A 751 1.06 -32.86 -25.69
CA THR A 751 0.87 -31.73 -26.62
C THR A 751 0.80 -30.36 -25.93
N GLN A 752 0.54 -30.29 -24.61
CA GLN A 752 0.53 -29.05 -23.81
C GLN A 752 0.65 -29.35 -22.30
N PRO A 753 1.43 -28.61 -21.49
CA PRO A 753 1.45 -28.77 -20.03
C PRO A 753 0.14 -28.28 -19.36
N ILE A 754 -0.18 -28.76 -18.15
CA ILE A 754 -1.50 -28.61 -17.50
C ILE A 754 -1.89 -27.14 -17.35
N PHE A 755 -1.00 -26.31 -16.80
CA PHE A 755 -1.29 -24.89 -16.57
C PHE A 755 -1.62 -24.16 -17.88
N GLU A 756 -0.85 -24.38 -18.94
CA GLU A 756 -1.09 -23.78 -20.25
C GLU A 756 -2.41 -24.28 -20.86
N CYS A 757 -2.76 -25.55 -20.66
CA CYS A 757 -4.07 -26.08 -21.07
C CYS A 757 -5.21 -25.35 -20.35
N LEU A 758 -5.12 -25.21 -19.01
CA LEU A 758 -6.13 -24.50 -18.21
C LEU A 758 -6.26 -23.02 -18.61
N VAL A 759 -5.15 -22.35 -18.93
CA VAL A 759 -5.16 -20.97 -19.46
C VAL A 759 -5.83 -20.90 -20.83
N ALA A 760 -5.69 -21.94 -21.67
CA ALA A 760 -6.29 -22.00 -23.01
C ALA A 760 -7.75 -22.48 -23.03
N SER A 761 -8.25 -23.13 -21.97
CA SER A 761 -9.62 -23.64 -21.88
C SER A 761 -10.65 -22.51 -21.94
N ASP A 762 -11.85 -22.82 -22.46
CA ASP A 762 -12.98 -21.91 -22.42
C ASP A 762 -13.53 -21.77 -20.98
N SER A 763 -14.11 -20.61 -20.69
CA SER A 763 -14.63 -20.30 -19.35
C SER A 763 -15.71 -21.27 -18.89
N ALA A 764 -16.61 -21.73 -19.78
CA ALA A 764 -17.70 -22.60 -19.38
C ALA A 764 -17.19 -23.97 -18.91
N THR A 765 -16.17 -24.52 -19.58
CA THR A 765 -15.48 -25.75 -19.15
C THR A 765 -14.87 -25.58 -17.76
N LEU A 766 -14.14 -24.49 -17.52
CA LEU A 766 -13.48 -24.24 -16.24
C LEU A 766 -14.49 -23.97 -15.11
N ILE A 767 -15.57 -23.24 -15.38
CA ILE A 767 -16.64 -22.99 -14.41
C ILE A 767 -17.28 -24.31 -13.97
N ASN A 768 -17.60 -25.17 -14.93
CA ASN A 768 -18.15 -26.50 -14.65
C ASN A 768 -17.17 -27.38 -13.86
N ALA A 769 -15.89 -27.37 -14.24
CA ALA A 769 -14.85 -28.11 -13.55
C ALA A 769 -14.69 -27.65 -12.10
N SER A 770 -14.63 -26.34 -11.86
CA SER A 770 -14.52 -25.76 -10.50
C SER A 770 -15.69 -26.20 -9.63
N ALA A 771 -16.92 -26.03 -10.13
CA ALA A 771 -18.12 -26.39 -9.40
C ALA A 771 -18.24 -27.90 -9.15
N THR A 772 -17.77 -28.74 -10.07
CA THR A 772 -17.78 -30.21 -9.91
C THR A 772 -16.84 -30.61 -8.77
N VAL A 773 -15.60 -30.12 -8.79
CA VAL A 773 -14.60 -30.46 -7.77
C VAL A 773 -15.03 -29.99 -6.39
N SER A 774 -15.59 -28.78 -6.24
CA SER A 774 -16.12 -28.32 -4.94
C SER A 774 -17.29 -29.15 -4.41
N GLN A 775 -18.16 -29.67 -5.28
CA GLN A 775 -19.30 -30.50 -4.86
C GLN A 775 -18.91 -31.92 -4.45
N GLU A 776 -17.74 -32.40 -4.87
CA GLU A 776 -17.17 -33.69 -4.46
C GLU A 776 -16.39 -33.61 -3.13
N SER A 777 -16.18 -32.40 -2.59
CA SER A 777 -15.56 -32.18 -1.29
C SER A 777 -16.44 -32.65 -0.12
N SER A 778 -15.88 -32.63 1.10
CA SER A 778 -16.61 -32.90 2.33
C SER A 778 -17.77 -31.91 2.53
N TYR A 779 -18.87 -32.39 3.14
CA TYR A 779 -20.05 -31.58 3.44
C TYR A 779 -19.67 -30.24 4.09
N GLY A 780 -20.25 -29.13 3.61
CA GLY A 780 -20.02 -27.80 4.19
C GLY A 780 -18.66 -27.16 3.84
N THR A 781 -17.88 -27.77 2.93
CA THR A 781 -16.55 -27.28 2.53
C THR A 781 -16.46 -26.92 1.04
N TRP A 782 -15.41 -26.20 0.68
CA TRP A 782 -15.06 -25.82 -0.70
C TRP A 782 -13.70 -26.41 -1.08
N ALA A 783 -13.49 -26.72 -2.36
CA ALA A 783 -12.23 -27.28 -2.84
C ALA A 783 -11.10 -26.27 -3.00
N PHE A 784 -11.42 -24.99 -3.22
CA PHE A 784 -10.45 -23.94 -3.51
C PHE A 784 -10.56 -22.87 -2.43
N LEU A 785 -9.52 -22.76 -1.61
CA LEU A 785 -9.48 -21.97 -0.39
C LEU A 785 -8.16 -21.17 -0.33
N PRO A 786 -8.07 -20.10 0.49
CA PRO A 786 -6.81 -19.43 0.75
C PRO A 786 -5.73 -20.38 1.24
N VAL A 787 -4.48 -20.10 0.89
CA VAL A 787 -3.30 -20.90 1.28
C VAL A 787 -2.21 -20.01 1.89
N THR A 788 -1.35 -20.58 2.73
CA THR A 788 -0.11 -19.92 3.16
C THR A 788 0.89 -19.96 2.01
N ASP A 789 1.30 -18.79 1.53
CA ASP A 789 2.18 -18.61 0.37
C ASP A 789 3.59 -18.13 0.74
N GLY A 790 3.82 -17.78 2.01
CA GLY A 790 5.10 -17.30 2.51
C GLY A 790 5.44 -15.87 2.09
N ILE A 791 4.53 -15.17 1.37
CA ILE A 791 4.73 -13.82 0.85
C ILE A 791 3.65 -12.90 1.41
N PHE A 792 2.41 -13.09 0.96
CA PHE A 792 1.24 -12.31 1.37
C PHE A 792 0.69 -12.87 2.68
N VAL A 793 0.40 -14.18 2.69
CA VAL A 793 0.04 -14.94 3.91
C VAL A 793 1.30 -15.68 4.34
N GLN A 794 2.05 -15.08 5.26
CA GLN A 794 3.36 -15.58 5.69
C GLN A 794 3.27 -16.70 6.72
N ASP A 795 2.14 -16.79 7.43
CA ASP A 795 1.99 -17.67 8.57
C ASP A 795 0.51 -18.01 8.82
N LEU A 796 0.25 -19.07 9.59
CA LEU A 796 -1.07 -19.48 10.05
C LEU A 796 -1.70 -18.36 10.92
N PRO A 797 -3.01 -18.11 10.80
CA PRO A 797 -3.71 -17.12 11.63
C PRO A 797 -3.54 -17.35 13.13
N SER A 798 -3.68 -18.58 13.61
CA SER A 798 -3.52 -18.92 15.02
C SER A 798 -2.14 -18.51 15.59
N ARG A 799 -1.07 -18.63 14.78
CA ARG A 799 0.30 -18.29 15.16
C ARG A 799 0.61 -16.81 14.99
N GLN A 800 0.19 -16.18 13.88
CA GLN A 800 0.50 -14.78 13.63
C GLN A 800 -0.28 -13.83 14.54
N LEU A 801 -1.59 -14.06 14.69
CA LEU A 801 -2.45 -13.25 15.54
C LEU A 801 -2.02 -13.37 17.01
N GLY A 802 -1.57 -14.56 17.44
CA GLY A 802 -0.96 -14.75 18.77
C GLY A 802 0.30 -13.92 19.02
N ARG A 803 1.00 -13.47 17.97
CA ARG A 803 2.16 -12.55 18.05
C ARG A 803 1.77 -11.08 17.86
N ARG A 804 0.48 -10.75 17.75
CA ARG A 804 -0.05 -9.39 17.59
C ARG A 804 0.51 -8.64 16.37
N LYS A 805 0.80 -9.39 15.31
CA LYS A 805 1.32 -8.84 14.04
C LYS A 805 0.17 -8.60 13.07
N VAL A 806 -0.34 -7.38 13.06
CA VAL A 806 -1.51 -6.95 12.28
C VAL A 806 -1.29 -5.60 11.61
N ASN A 807 -1.95 -5.38 10.48
CA ASN A 807 -2.14 -4.11 9.78
C ASN A 807 -3.39 -3.41 10.35
N GLY A 808 -3.51 -2.10 10.19
CA GLY A 808 -4.58 -1.32 10.80
C GLY A 808 -4.41 -1.14 12.32
N LEU A 809 -5.18 -0.22 12.87
CA LEU A 809 -5.06 0.22 14.26
C LEU A 809 -6.19 -0.30 15.15
N ASN A 810 -7.43 -0.32 14.69
CA ASN A 810 -8.57 -0.72 15.52
C ASN A 810 -9.40 -1.84 14.89
N ILE A 811 -10.00 -2.68 15.73
CA ILE A 811 -10.87 -3.76 15.28
C ILE A 811 -12.20 -3.81 16.04
N LEU A 812 -13.29 -4.07 15.30
CA LEU A 812 -14.57 -4.53 15.82
C LEU A 812 -14.79 -5.97 15.33
N SER A 813 -14.66 -6.95 16.22
CA SER A 813 -14.75 -8.36 15.87
C SER A 813 -16.02 -9.02 16.42
N GLY A 814 -16.70 -9.81 15.61
CA GLY A 814 -18.00 -10.39 15.91
C GLY A 814 -18.12 -11.85 15.50
N ASN A 815 -19.11 -12.52 16.09
CA ASN A 815 -19.58 -13.84 15.67
C ASN A 815 -21.06 -14.01 16.03
N ASN A 816 -21.74 -14.91 15.35
CA ASN A 816 -23.10 -15.32 15.69
C ASN A 816 -23.07 -16.42 16.75
N ALA A 817 -24.17 -16.59 17.50
CA ALA A 817 -24.25 -17.60 18.54
C ALA A 817 -24.25 -19.04 17.98
N ASN A 818 -24.79 -19.25 16.78
CA ASN A 818 -24.97 -20.58 16.16
C ASN A 818 -24.37 -20.67 14.75
N GLU A 819 -23.05 -20.49 14.64
CA GLU A 819 -22.36 -20.51 13.34
C GLU A 819 -22.40 -21.87 12.62
N GLY A 820 -22.28 -22.96 13.37
CA GLY A 820 -21.90 -24.26 12.81
C GLY A 820 -22.99 -25.04 12.08
N VAL A 821 -24.27 -24.79 12.36
CA VAL A 821 -25.40 -25.64 11.92
C VAL A 821 -25.49 -25.82 10.40
N GLY A 822 -25.08 -24.82 9.61
CA GLY A 822 -25.07 -24.90 8.15
C GLY A 822 -23.92 -25.74 7.57
N PHE A 823 -22.90 -26.06 8.38
CA PHE A 823 -21.63 -26.63 7.95
C PHE A 823 -21.37 -28.02 8.55
N THR A 824 -22.23 -28.47 9.44
CA THR A 824 -22.17 -29.78 10.08
C THR A 824 -23.26 -30.70 9.52
N PRO A 825 -22.96 -31.99 9.30
CA PRO A 825 -23.98 -32.98 8.99
C PRO A 825 -25.06 -33.01 10.08
N GLN A 826 -26.32 -33.04 9.67
CA GLN A 826 -27.49 -32.95 10.57
C GLN A 826 -28.04 -34.32 10.98
N ASP A 827 -27.14 -35.30 11.13
CA ASP A 827 -27.43 -36.70 11.45
C ASP A 827 -26.57 -37.24 12.62
N ILE A 828 -26.04 -36.36 13.47
CA ILE A 828 -25.15 -36.71 14.59
C ILE A 828 -25.98 -36.94 15.85
N ILE A 829 -26.33 -38.21 16.12
CA ILE A 829 -27.29 -38.56 17.18
C ILE A 829 -26.59 -39.01 18.47
N THR A 830 -25.59 -39.89 18.35
CA THR A 830 -24.91 -40.53 19.48
C THR A 830 -23.48 -40.03 19.67
N GLN A 831 -22.85 -40.34 20.81
CA GLN A 831 -21.45 -39.98 21.03
C GLN A 831 -20.52 -40.66 20.01
N ASP A 832 -20.86 -41.88 19.57
CA ASP A 832 -20.08 -42.58 18.55
C ASP A 832 -20.18 -41.87 17.19
N ASP A 833 -21.37 -41.37 16.84
CA ASP A 833 -21.56 -40.54 15.63
C ASP A 833 -20.72 -39.26 15.71
N PHE A 834 -20.69 -38.62 16.89
CA PHE A 834 -19.89 -37.43 17.13
C PHE A 834 -18.38 -37.71 17.00
N VAL A 835 -17.88 -38.81 17.57
CA VAL A 835 -16.46 -39.20 17.42
C VAL A 835 -16.14 -39.56 15.96
N ALA A 836 -17.06 -40.20 15.24
CA ALA A 836 -16.89 -40.47 13.81
C ALA A 836 -16.87 -39.20 12.96
N TYR A 837 -17.67 -38.20 13.34
CA TYR A 837 -17.63 -36.85 12.76
C TYR A 837 -16.26 -36.21 13.00
N LEU A 838 -15.77 -36.18 14.25
CA LEU A 838 -14.47 -35.58 14.57
C LEU A 838 -13.32 -36.22 13.79
N LYS A 839 -13.29 -37.55 13.65
CA LYS A 839 -12.24 -38.25 12.87
C LYS A 839 -12.28 -37.92 11.38
N ARG A 840 -13.45 -37.58 10.86
CA ARG A 840 -13.64 -37.20 9.45
C ARG A 840 -13.27 -35.75 9.22
N THR A 841 -13.68 -34.87 10.12
CA THR A 841 -13.42 -33.42 10.05
C THR A 841 -11.97 -33.09 10.37
N PHE A 842 -11.36 -33.78 11.35
CA PHE A 842 -9.99 -33.56 11.84
C PHE A 842 -9.12 -34.82 11.59
N PRO A 843 -8.77 -35.15 10.33
CA PRO A 843 -8.10 -36.42 10.00
C PRO A 843 -6.67 -36.53 10.55
N LEU A 844 -6.06 -35.41 10.96
CA LEU A 844 -4.73 -35.38 11.58
C LEU A 844 -4.76 -35.59 13.10
N PHE A 845 -5.94 -35.62 13.72
CA PHE A 845 -6.07 -35.81 15.16
C PHE A 845 -5.71 -37.23 15.58
N SER A 846 -4.87 -37.33 16.60
CA SER A 846 -4.66 -38.60 17.30
C SER A 846 -5.87 -38.92 18.18
N GLN A 847 -5.98 -40.15 18.66
CA GLN A 847 -7.02 -40.50 19.64
C GLN A 847 -6.93 -39.63 20.90
N ASN A 848 -5.72 -39.26 21.33
CA ASN A 848 -5.52 -38.38 22.47
C ASN A 848 -6.07 -36.95 22.21
N ASP A 849 -6.02 -36.47 20.97
CA ASP A 849 -6.60 -35.15 20.63
C ASP A 849 -8.13 -35.21 20.59
N ILE A 850 -8.70 -36.31 20.09
CA ILE A 850 -10.14 -36.59 20.20
C ILE A 850 -10.58 -36.62 21.67
N ASP A 851 -9.80 -37.27 22.54
CA ASP A 851 -10.11 -37.33 23.98
C ASP A 851 -10.06 -35.94 24.63
N LYS A 852 -9.16 -35.05 24.19
CA LYS A 852 -9.16 -33.64 24.60
C LYS A 852 -10.41 -32.90 24.11
N ILE A 853 -10.87 -33.11 22.88
CA ILE A 853 -12.16 -32.55 22.43
C ILE A 853 -13.29 -33.03 23.34
N LEU A 854 -13.30 -34.32 23.69
CA LEU A 854 -14.33 -34.85 24.59
C LEU A 854 -14.29 -34.21 25.98
N PHE A 855 -13.09 -33.86 26.45
CA PHE A 855 -12.86 -33.15 27.71
C PHE A 855 -13.31 -31.68 27.66
N TYR A 856 -12.91 -30.93 26.63
CA TYR A 856 -13.24 -29.50 26.49
C TYR A 856 -14.70 -29.24 26.12
N TYR A 857 -15.36 -30.20 25.48
CA TYR A 857 -16.78 -30.13 25.14
C TYR A 857 -17.57 -31.15 25.97
N PRO A 858 -17.72 -31.02 27.28
CA PRO A 858 -18.34 -32.06 28.10
C PRO A 858 -19.81 -32.31 27.72
N SER A 859 -20.23 -33.58 27.81
CA SER A 859 -21.61 -34.00 27.59
C SER A 859 -22.02 -35.02 28.66
N ASN A 860 -23.31 -35.07 29.00
CA ASN A 860 -23.89 -36.11 29.85
C ASN A 860 -24.19 -37.42 29.10
N GLY A 861 -23.82 -37.50 27.80
CA GLY A 861 -24.06 -38.65 26.95
C GLY A 861 -25.49 -38.76 26.40
N ALA A 862 -26.34 -37.75 26.61
CA ALA A 862 -27.68 -37.74 26.03
C ALA A 862 -27.61 -37.74 24.49
N PRO A 863 -28.40 -38.59 23.81
CA PRO A 863 -28.53 -38.53 22.36
C PRO A 863 -29.27 -37.27 21.92
N THR A 864 -29.09 -36.86 20.68
CA THR A 864 -29.91 -35.80 20.08
C THR A 864 -31.36 -36.26 19.97
N ASP A 865 -32.28 -35.40 20.43
CA ASP A 865 -33.72 -35.64 20.40
C ASP A 865 -34.40 -34.57 19.52
N PRO A 866 -34.86 -34.93 18.31
CA PRO A 866 -35.57 -34.01 17.42
C PRO A 866 -36.90 -33.48 17.97
N SER A 867 -37.42 -34.06 19.07
CA SER A 867 -38.64 -33.61 19.73
C SER A 867 -38.41 -32.65 20.90
N SER A 868 -37.15 -32.46 21.31
CA SER A 868 -36.78 -31.54 22.38
C SER A 868 -37.01 -30.08 21.95
N THR A 869 -37.43 -29.24 22.90
CA THR A 869 -37.56 -27.81 22.64
C THR A 869 -36.18 -27.15 22.55
N GLU A 870 -35.98 -26.34 21.52
CA GLU A 870 -34.75 -25.58 21.29
C GLU A 870 -34.85 -24.21 21.97
N TYR A 871 -33.78 -23.78 22.64
CA TYR A 871 -33.73 -22.51 23.38
C TYR A 871 -32.42 -21.81 23.06
N ALA A 872 -32.48 -20.49 22.86
CA ALA A 872 -31.25 -19.70 22.84
C ALA A 872 -30.49 -19.95 24.14
N THR A 873 -29.19 -20.12 24.00
CA THR A 873 -28.25 -20.26 25.12
C THR A 873 -28.40 -19.11 26.12
N ALA A 874 -28.28 -19.42 27.41
CA ALA A 874 -28.25 -18.40 28.46
C ALA A 874 -26.86 -17.73 28.58
N GLY A 875 -25.83 -18.34 28.00
CA GLY A 875 -24.45 -17.84 27.91
C GLY A 875 -23.68 -17.88 29.22
N ASP A 876 -24.18 -17.18 30.25
CA ASP A 876 -23.57 -17.04 31.59
C ASP A 876 -23.90 -18.21 32.53
N SER A 877 -24.93 -18.97 32.20
CA SER A 877 -25.48 -20.06 33.01
C SER A 877 -25.92 -21.20 32.09
N GLY A 878 -25.90 -22.44 32.60
CA GLY A 878 -26.37 -23.59 31.83
C GLY A 878 -27.89 -23.57 31.64
N PRO A 879 -28.42 -24.05 30.51
CA PRO A 879 -27.72 -24.69 29.38
C PRO A 879 -26.98 -23.69 28.46
N THR A 880 -25.84 -24.13 27.92
CA THR A 880 -24.96 -23.36 27.01
C THR A 880 -24.88 -24.03 25.64
N ALA A 881 -24.22 -23.39 24.68
CA ALA A 881 -23.96 -23.90 23.33
C ALA A 881 -23.24 -25.26 23.28
N LEU A 882 -22.74 -25.78 24.41
CA LEU A 882 -22.16 -27.11 24.53
C LEU A 882 -23.17 -28.26 24.41
N ASN A 883 -24.44 -28.03 24.77
CA ASN A 883 -25.45 -29.09 24.79
C ASN A 883 -26.83 -28.69 24.26
N GLN A 884 -27.14 -27.40 24.18
CA GLN A 884 -28.41 -26.91 23.68
C GLN A 884 -28.28 -25.50 23.11
N SER A 885 -28.96 -25.27 21.98
CA SER A 885 -29.14 -23.94 21.40
C SER A 885 -30.53 -23.83 20.78
N SER A 886 -30.79 -22.71 20.07
CA SER A 886 -32.00 -22.50 19.29
C SER A 886 -32.03 -23.28 17.97
N VAL A 887 -31.02 -24.08 17.67
CA VAL A 887 -30.92 -24.85 16.41
C VAL A 887 -30.53 -26.32 16.60
N GLY A 888 -30.24 -26.76 17.82
CA GLY A 888 -29.85 -28.14 18.08
C GLY A 888 -29.77 -28.51 19.55
N THR A 889 -29.77 -29.82 19.82
CA THR A 889 -29.60 -30.40 21.16
C THR A 889 -28.64 -31.59 21.14
N GLY A 890 -28.09 -31.93 22.29
CA GLY A 890 -27.30 -33.16 22.47
C GLY A 890 -26.01 -33.18 21.67
N GLN A 891 -25.74 -34.29 20.97
CA GLN A 891 -24.49 -34.48 20.22
C GLN A 891 -24.44 -33.65 18.92
N GLN A 892 -25.58 -33.41 18.27
CA GLN A 892 -25.67 -32.49 17.13
C GLN A 892 -25.22 -31.08 17.51
N GLN A 893 -25.76 -30.51 18.59
CA GLN A 893 -25.35 -29.18 19.04
C GLN A 893 -23.85 -29.11 19.40
N ARG A 894 -23.33 -30.20 19.98
CA ARG A 894 -21.90 -30.30 20.29
C ARG A 894 -21.04 -30.28 19.03
N ALA A 895 -21.47 -30.96 17.97
CA ALA A 895 -20.81 -30.91 16.66
C ALA A 895 -20.88 -29.52 16.04
N ASP A 896 -22.06 -28.89 16.05
CA ASP A 896 -22.27 -27.54 15.56
C ASP A 896 -21.37 -26.56 16.30
N ASN A 897 -21.25 -26.68 17.63
CA ASN A 897 -20.41 -25.79 18.43
C ASN A 897 -18.91 -26.04 18.23
N VAL A 898 -18.47 -27.29 18.01
CA VAL A 898 -17.08 -27.59 17.64
C VAL A 898 -16.72 -26.90 16.34
N TYR A 899 -17.54 -27.06 15.29
CA TYR A 899 -17.27 -26.42 14.00
C TYR A 899 -17.36 -24.89 14.08
N ALA A 900 -18.34 -24.37 14.82
CA ALA A 900 -18.46 -22.93 15.07
C ALA A 900 -17.19 -22.36 15.70
N GLU A 901 -16.67 -23.02 16.73
CA GLU A 901 -15.51 -22.55 17.48
C GLU A 901 -14.20 -22.67 16.72
N THR A 902 -13.98 -23.74 15.95
CA THR A 902 -12.77 -23.84 15.10
C THR A 902 -12.75 -22.78 14.01
N THR A 903 -13.87 -22.62 13.32
CA THR A 903 -13.90 -22.03 11.99
C THR A 903 -14.29 -20.56 11.99
N PHE A 904 -15.03 -20.09 13.00
CA PHE A 904 -15.60 -18.73 13.03
C PHE A 904 -15.36 -18.02 14.35
N VAL A 905 -15.81 -18.65 15.44
CA VAL A 905 -15.87 -18.00 16.74
C VAL A 905 -14.46 -17.78 17.28
N CYS A 906 -13.61 -18.80 17.42
CA CYS A 906 -12.28 -18.58 18.01
C CYS A 906 -11.36 -17.69 17.16
N PRO A 907 -11.36 -17.74 15.82
CA PRO A 907 -10.65 -16.75 15.01
C PRO A 907 -11.05 -15.29 15.33
N SER A 908 -12.34 -15.03 15.60
CA SER A 908 -12.80 -13.70 16.06
C SER A 908 -12.23 -13.30 17.44
N TYR A 909 -12.01 -14.26 18.36
CA TYR A 909 -11.35 -13.99 19.64
C TYR A 909 -9.87 -13.65 19.42
N TRP A 910 -9.18 -14.42 18.58
CA TRP A 910 -7.75 -14.23 18.31
C TRP A 910 -7.47 -12.87 17.66
N LEU A 911 -8.37 -12.41 16.78
CA LEU A 911 -8.33 -11.08 16.20
C LEU A 911 -8.48 -9.97 17.25
N ALA A 912 -9.51 -10.06 18.11
CA ALA A 912 -9.69 -9.08 19.18
C ALA A 912 -8.48 -9.03 20.13
N GLU A 913 -7.87 -10.17 20.44
CA GLU A 913 -6.64 -10.25 21.22
C GLU A 913 -5.41 -9.68 20.49
N ALA A 914 -5.32 -9.85 19.18
CA ALA A 914 -4.19 -9.40 18.37
C ALA A 914 -4.08 -7.88 18.33
N TYR A 915 -5.22 -7.18 18.26
CA TYR A 915 -5.26 -5.71 18.30
C TYR A 915 -5.19 -5.14 19.71
N SER A 916 -5.67 -5.88 20.72
CA SER A 916 -5.66 -5.41 22.10
C SER A 916 -4.24 -5.24 22.66
N GLY A 917 -3.82 -3.98 22.84
CA GLY A 917 -2.49 -3.67 23.36
C GLY A 917 -1.37 -4.12 22.42
N ASN A 918 -1.59 -4.01 21.11
CA ASN A 918 -0.53 -4.20 20.12
C ASN A 918 0.51 -3.06 20.20
N SER A 919 1.66 -3.23 19.54
CA SER A 919 2.75 -2.24 19.57
C SER A 919 2.39 -0.90 18.92
N GLN A 920 1.30 -0.84 18.15
CA GLN A 920 0.82 0.37 17.48
C GLN A 920 -0.16 1.17 18.37
N GLY A 921 -0.52 0.68 19.56
CA GLY A 921 -1.48 1.34 20.45
C GLY A 921 -2.95 1.13 20.05
N GLY A 922 -3.24 0.05 19.33
CA GLY A 922 -4.56 -0.29 18.80
C GLY A 922 -5.60 -0.69 19.84
N ASN A 923 -6.87 -0.56 19.46
CA ASN A 923 -8.02 -0.93 20.30
C ASN A 923 -8.86 -2.03 19.65
N ALA A 924 -9.45 -2.88 20.47
CA ALA A 924 -10.34 -3.95 20.02
C ALA A 924 -11.69 -3.83 20.71
N TRP A 925 -12.77 -4.20 20.02
CA TRP A 925 -14.09 -4.42 20.59
C TRP A 925 -14.61 -5.76 20.08
N LYS A 926 -15.32 -6.49 20.95
CA LYS A 926 -15.84 -7.80 20.61
C LYS A 926 -17.33 -7.93 20.88
N TYR A 927 -18.10 -8.47 19.93
CA TYR A 927 -19.51 -8.77 20.12
C TYR A 927 -19.87 -10.22 19.80
N GLN A 928 -21.03 -10.65 20.32
CA GLN A 928 -21.76 -11.81 19.84
C GLN A 928 -23.16 -11.38 19.41
N PHE A 929 -23.61 -11.81 18.24
CA PHE A 929 -25.01 -11.72 17.83
C PHE A 929 -25.79 -12.94 18.34
N SER A 930 -26.76 -12.70 19.22
CA SER A 930 -27.50 -13.74 19.93
C SER A 930 -29.00 -13.75 19.63
N VAL A 931 -29.47 -12.91 18.70
CA VAL A 931 -30.90 -12.88 18.34
C VAL A 931 -31.29 -14.18 17.64
N ALA A 932 -32.11 -14.98 18.32
CA ALA A 932 -32.50 -16.30 17.83
C ALA A 932 -33.14 -16.25 16.43
N PRO A 933 -32.78 -17.16 15.51
CA PRO A 933 -31.95 -18.35 15.72
C PRO A 933 -30.42 -18.13 15.64
N ALA A 934 -29.94 -16.91 15.37
CA ALA A 934 -28.52 -16.54 15.32
C ALA A 934 -27.63 -17.50 14.50
N TYR A 935 -28.11 -17.96 13.35
CA TYR A 935 -27.31 -18.78 12.43
C TYR A 935 -26.25 -17.92 11.72
N HIS A 936 -25.24 -18.56 11.13
CA HIS A 936 -24.18 -17.91 10.35
C HIS A 936 -24.72 -16.96 9.26
N GLY A 937 -24.31 -15.69 9.28
CA GLY A 937 -24.78 -14.64 8.37
C GLY A 937 -26.19 -14.12 8.64
N GLY A 938 -26.86 -14.57 9.71
CA GLY A 938 -28.16 -14.04 10.12
C GLY A 938 -28.12 -12.57 10.58
N ASP A 939 -26.95 -12.10 11.02
CA ASP A 939 -26.66 -10.73 11.41
C ASP A 939 -26.55 -9.77 10.21
N VAL A 940 -26.27 -10.26 9.00
CA VAL A 940 -26.31 -9.49 7.73
C VAL A 940 -27.64 -8.78 7.54
N MET A 941 -28.72 -9.42 7.99
CA MET A 941 -30.06 -8.88 7.93
C MET A 941 -30.24 -7.64 8.83
N GLY A 942 -29.36 -7.46 9.82
CA GLY A 942 -29.39 -6.41 10.83
C GLY A 942 -28.54 -5.17 10.52
N TYR A 943 -27.61 -5.20 9.57
CA TYR A 943 -26.80 -4.01 9.23
C TYR A 943 -27.01 -3.44 7.82
N TYR A 944 -27.51 -4.17 6.81
CA TYR A 944 -27.73 -3.60 5.46
C TYR A 944 -29.18 -3.39 5.01
N ASN A 945 -30.16 -3.88 5.78
CA ASN A 945 -31.56 -3.71 5.43
C ASN A 945 -32.16 -2.48 6.11
N ASP A 946 -33.26 -2.00 5.56
CA ASP A 946 -34.05 -0.95 6.19
C ASP A 946 -34.54 -1.39 7.59
N PRO A 947 -34.49 -0.50 8.61
CA PRO A 947 -35.03 -0.80 9.93
C PRO A 947 -36.48 -1.29 9.88
N GLY A 948 -36.77 -2.41 10.53
CA GLY A 948 -38.12 -3.01 10.60
C GLY A 948 -38.43 -4.10 9.58
N VAL A 949 -37.53 -4.41 8.64
CA VAL A 949 -37.77 -5.46 7.62
C VAL A 949 -37.64 -6.86 8.21
N TYR A 950 -36.56 -7.14 8.95
CA TYR A 950 -36.27 -8.48 9.49
C TYR A 950 -36.22 -8.53 11.01
N PHE A 951 -35.67 -7.49 11.62
CA PHE A 951 -35.69 -7.26 13.07
C PHE A 951 -36.43 -5.96 13.38
N SER A 952 -36.69 -5.70 14.66
CA SER A 952 -37.34 -4.47 15.08
C SER A 952 -36.55 -3.23 14.61
N VAL A 953 -37.27 -2.13 14.38
CA VAL A 953 -36.65 -0.83 14.03
C VAL A 953 -35.59 -0.45 15.06
N ASP A 954 -35.88 -0.68 16.35
CA ASP A 954 -34.98 -0.41 17.46
C ASP A 954 -33.69 -1.22 17.39
N PHE A 955 -33.76 -2.52 17.08
CA PHE A 955 -32.58 -3.37 17.01
C PHE A 955 -31.69 -3.00 15.81
N ILE A 956 -32.27 -2.92 14.61
CA ILE A 956 -31.51 -2.61 13.38
C ILE A 956 -30.87 -1.22 13.50
N THR A 957 -31.61 -0.23 13.98
CA THR A 957 -31.07 1.12 14.16
C THR A 957 -29.88 1.10 15.13
N ALA A 958 -29.99 0.40 16.26
CA ALA A 958 -28.91 0.30 17.22
C ALA A 958 -27.68 -0.42 16.64
N PHE A 959 -27.89 -1.52 15.92
CA PHE A 959 -26.81 -2.31 15.35
C PHE A 959 -26.08 -1.56 14.22
N GLN A 960 -26.82 -0.93 13.31
CA GLN A 960 -26.25 -0.06 12.27
C GLN A 960 -25.49 1.13 12.86
N ARG A 961 -25.97 1.71 13.97
CA ARG A 961 -25.29 2.82 14.66
C ARG A 961 -24.01 2.39 15.36
N ILE A 962 -23.94 1.17 15.88
CA ILE A 962 -22.71 0.60 16.44
C ILE A 962 -21.63 0.55 15.35
N PHE A 963 -21.97 -0.03 14.19
CA PHE A 963 -21.04 -0.17 13.07
C PHE A 963 -20.65 1.19 12.50
N GLY A 964 -21.61 2.08 12.25
CA GLY A 964 -21.33 3.40 11.70
C GLY A 964 -20.54 4.30 12.66
N ASN A 965 -20.77 4.22 13.97
CA ASN A 965 -19.94 4.93 14.95
C ASN A 965 -18.50 4.40 14.92
N PHE A 966 -18.29 3.11 14.70
CA PHE A 966 -16.94 2.57 14.54
C PHE A 966 -16.27 3.08 13.27
N VAL A 967 -16.98 3.13 12.13
CA VAL A 967 -16.47 3.71 10.87
C VAL A 967 -16.08 5.19 11.05
N VAL A 968 -16.93 5.96 11.72
CA VAL A 968 -16.73 7.42 11.84
C VAL A 968 -15.72 7.77 12.95
N ASN A 969 -15.80 7.10 14.09
CA ASN A 969 -15.10 7.51 15.32
C ASN A 969 -14.06 6.49 15.80
N SER A 970 -13.88 5.36 15.12
CA SER A 970 -13.07 4.23 15.59
C SER A 970 -13.49 3.71 16.98
N ASN A 971 -14.77 3.91 17.33
CA ASN A 971 -15.37 3.47 18.59
C ASN A 971 -16.84 3.07 18.36
N PRO A 972 -17.26 1.85 18.73
CA PRO A 972 -18.60 1.34 18.45
C PRO A 972 -19.69 1.81 19.43
N SER A 973 -19.33 2.55 20.48
CA SER A 973 -20.29 2.94 21.53
C SER A 973 -21.38 3.88 21.00
N ILE A 974 -22.62 3.68 21.46
CA ILE A 974 -23.82 4.44 21.03
C ILE A 974 -24.55 5.06 22.23
N SER A 975 -25.48 5.99 22.03
CA SER A 975 -26.22 6.54 23.19
C SER A 975 -27.13 5.50 23.85
N ASN A 976 -27.41 5.63 25.15
CA ASN A 976 -28.38 4.76 25.84
C ASN A 976 -29.76 4.75 25.16
N GLN A 977 -30.18 5.87 24.58
CA GLN A 977 -31.44 5.95 23.83
C GLN A 977 -31.41 5.04 22.60
N ILE A 978 -30.35 5.13 21.78
CA ILE A 978 -30.22 4.29 20.59
C ILE A 978 -30.11 2.81 21.00
N ALA A 979 -29.31 2.52 22.04
CA ALA A 979 -29.07 1.16 22.48
C ALA A 979 -30.31 0.46 23.04
N THR A 980 -31.13 1.19 23.81
CA THR A 980 -32.41 0.67 24.34
C THR A 980 -33.47 0.54 23.24
N GLY A 981 -33.45 1.47 22.28
CA GLY A 981 -34.36 1.54 21.15
C GLY A 981 -34.88 2.96 20.94
N VAL A 982 -34.83 3.45 19.70
CA VAL A 982 -35.24 4.82 19.34
C VAL A 982 -36.75 5.06 19.52
N THR A 983 -37.55 4.00 19.53
CA THR A 983 -38.99 4.07 19.79
C THR A 983 -39.36 3.90 21.27
N GLN A 984 -38.39 3.55 22.12
CA GLN A 984 -38.61 3.32 23.54
C GLN A 984 -38.59 4.62 24.35
N THR A 985 -39.57 4.77 25.25
CA THR A 985 -39.69 5.93 26.16
C THR A 985 -38.94 5.74 27.48
N ASN A 986 -38.72 4.50 27.90
CA ASN A 986 -38.00 4.16 29.13
C ASN A 986 -36.54 3.83 28.80
N VAL A 987 -35.67 4.85 28.80
CA VAL A 987 -34.23 4.69 28.58
C VAL A 987 -33.55 4.23 29.85
N THR A 988 -32.89 3.07 29.81
CA THR A 988 -32.06 2.55 30.90
C THR A 988 -30.58 2.58 30.51
N THR A 989 -29.70 2.31 31.48
CA THR A 989 -28.28 2.10 31.18
C THR A 989 -28.13 0.80 30.38
N ASN A 990 -27.41 0.86 29.27
CA ASN A 990 -27.24 -0.23 28.35
C ASN A 990 -25.75 -0.47 28.07
N GLY A 991 -25.35 -1.74 27.92
CA GLY A 991 -23.95 -2.15 27.74
C GLY A 991 -23.28 -1.55 26.50
N ALA A 992 -24.04 -1.22 25.47
CA ALA A 992 -23.51 -0.64 24.24
C ALA A 992 -23.14 0.85 24.37
N SER A 993 -23.47 1.52 25.48
CA SER A 993 -23.25 2.97 25.61
C SER A 993 -21.91 3.40 26.20
N ALA A 994 -21.30 2.51 26.96
CA ALA A 994 -19.96 2.67 27.49
C ALA A 994 -19.21 1.36 27.25
N TRP A 995 -19.13 0.95 25.98
CA TRP A 995 -18.55 -0.34 25.61
C TRP A 995 -17.02 -0.25 25.72
N PRO A 996 -16.41 -0.90 26.73
CA PRO A 996 -14.97 -0.83 26.94
C PRO A 996 -14.22 -1.55 25.82
N ALA A 997 -12.98 -1.14 25.58
CA ALA A 997 -12.10 -1.89 24.69
C ALA A 997 -11.80 -3.27 25.30
N TYR A 998 -11.86 -4.30 24.48
CA TYR A 998 -11.53 -5.68 24.81
C TYR A 998 -10.04 -5.81 25.16
N SER A 999 -9.73 -6.58 26.20
CA SER A 999 -8.38 -7.08 26.45
C SER A 999 -8.39 -8.46 27.08
N VAL A 1000 -7.25 -9.16 27.03
CA VAL A 1000 -7.11 -10.46 27.70
C VAL A 1000 -7.33 -10.33 29.22
N ALA A 1001 -6.99 -9.18 29.82
CA ALA A 1001 -7.16 -8.93 31.25
C ALA A 1001 -8.60 -8.51 31.61
N ASP A 1002 -9.32 -7.91 30.68
CA ASP A 1002 -10.71 -7.48 30.80
C ASP A 1002 -11.46 -7.83 29.50
N PRO A 1003 -11.85 -9.11 29.33
CA PRO A 1003 -12.37 -9.65 28.07
C PRO A 1003 -13.85 -9.30 27.87
N ALA A 1004 -14.18 -8.02 27.98
CA ALA A 1004 -15.55 -7.53 27.85
C ALA A 1004 -16.05 -7.69 26.40
N MET A 1005 -17.15 -8.42 26.23
CA MET A 1005 -17.84 -8.64 24.96
C MET A 1005 -19.29 -8.14 25.05
N LEU A 1006 -19.78 -7.50 23.99
CA LEU A 1006 -21.19 -7.10 23.92
C LEU A 1006 -22.05 -8.27 23.39
N ASP A 1007 -23.00 -8.72 24.19
CA ASP A 1007 -24.05 -9.66 23.79
C ASP A 1007 -25.22 -8.88 23.16
N LEU A 1008 -25.37 -8.95 21.84
CA LEU A 1008 -26.45 -8.34 21.08
C LEU A 1008 -27.66 -9.27 21.06
N ASN A 1009 -28.61 -9.03 21.97
CA ASN A 1009 -29.79 -9.87 22.14
C ASN A 1009 -31.09 -9.04 22.29
N THR A 1010 -32.23 -9.73 22.30
CA THR A 1010 -33.56 -9.16 22.55
C THR A 1010 -34.33 -9.96 23.60
N THR A 1011 -35.49 -9.45 24.04
CA THR A 1011 -36.36 -10.13 25.02
C THR A 1011 -37.02 -11.43 24.52
N CYS A 1012 -36.78 -11.89 23.28
CA CYS A 1012 -37.25 -13.19 22.83
C CYS A 1012 -36.13 -14.23 22.63
N PRO A 1013 -35.98 -15.18 23.58
CA PRO A 1013 -34.96 -16.23 23.50
C PRO A 1013 -35.47 -17.60 22.95
N GLN A 1014 -36.74 -17.76 22.55
CA GLN A 1014 -37.32 -19.09 22.27
C GLN A 1014 -37.64 -19.32 20.78
N VAL A 1015 -37.35 -20.53 20.30
CA VAL A 1015 -37.80 -21.07 19.00
C VAL A 1015 -38.55 -22.38 19.26
N TYR A 1016 -39.85 -22.45 18.96
CA TYR A 1016 -40.62 -23.69 19.12
C TYR A 1016 -41.16 -24.14 17.76
N LYS A 1017 -40.71 -25.31 17.27
CA LYS A 1017 -41.11 -25.90 15.99
C LYS A 1017 -41.02 -24.93 14.80
N GLY A 1018 -39.92 -24.18 14.71
CA GLY A 1018 -39.71 -23.17 13.66
C GLY A 1018 -40.62 -21.94 13.76
N THR A 1019 -41.37 -21.77 14.85
CA THR A 1019 -42.12 -20.54 15.13
C THR A 1019 -41.21 -19.58 15.88
N TYR A 1020 -40.70 -18.59 15.16
CA TYR A 1020 -39.96 -17.46 15.72
C TYR A 1020 -40.90 -16.54 16.50
N CYS A 1021 -40.44 -15.93 17.60
CA CYS A 1021 -41.21 -14.84 18.18
C CYS A 1021 -41.47 -13.76 17.14
N ASN A 1022 -42.68 -13.21 17.17
CA ASN A 1022 -43.04 -12.05 16.37
C ASN A 1022 -42.12 -10.86 16.73
N SER A 1023 -41.24 -10.47 15.81
CA SER A 1023 -40.14 -9.50 15.99
C SER A 1023 -40.56 -8.06 16.23
N THR A 1024 -41.87 -7.76 16.15
CA THR A 1024 -42.39 -6.39 16.32
C THR A 1024 -42.59 -5.95 17.78
N ILE A 1025 -42.46 -6.86 18.76
CA ILE A 1025 -42.71 -6.59 20.19
C ILE A 1025 -41.45 -6.74 21.06
N SER A 1026 -40.35 -7.25 20.50
CA SER A 1026 -39.10 -7.49 21.26
C SER A 1026 -38.28 -6.21 21.45
N THR A 1027 -37.75 -6.01 22.65
CA THR A 1027 -36.88 -4.87 23.01
C THR A 1027 -35.43 -5.32 23.12
N ASN A 1028 -34.48 -4.42 22.86
CA ASN A 1028 -33.05 -4.69 22.95
C ASN A 1028 -32.63 -5.00 24.40
N THR A 1029 -31.78 -6.01 24.60
CA THR A 1029 -31.25 -6.42 25.91
C THR A 1029 -29.72 -6.46 25.90
N PHE A 1030 -29.09 -5.51 25.21
CA PHE A 1030 -27.64 -5.50 25.02
C PHE A 1030 -26.91 -5.36 26.35
N ARG A 1031 -26.03 -6.33 26.63
CA ARG A 1031 -25.30 -6.42 27.90
C ARG A 1031 -23.84 -6.74 27.65
N LEU A 1032 -22.97 -6.22 28.52
CA LEU A 1032 -21.56 -6.62 28.56
C LEU A 1032 -21.45 -7.94 29.31
N VAL A 1033 -20.72 -8.88 28.73
CA VAL A 1033 -20.47 -10.22 29.26
C VAL A 1033 -18.97 -10.50 29.22
N ASP A 1034 -18.50 -11.41 30.06
CA ASP A 1034 -17.11 -11.86 30.05
C ASP A 1034 -16.94 -12.91 28.94
N ALA A 1035 -16.23 -12.56 27.87
CA ALA A 1035 -16.05 -13.42 26.71
C ALA A 1035 -15.32 -14.72 27.04
N TYR A 1036 -14.46 -14.72 28.06
CA TYR A 1036 -13.64 -15.87 28.42
C TYR A 1036 -14.49 -16.98 29.07
N THR A 1037 -15.39 -16.59 29.97
CA THR A 1037 -16.27 -17.50 30.71
C THR A 1037 -17.59 -17.81 29.98
N TRP A 1038 -17.96 -17.00 28.98
CA TRP A 1038 -19.14 -17.16 28.15
C TRP A 1038 -19.28 -18.59 27.58
N GLU A 1039 -20.52 -19.09 27.50
CA GLU A 1039 -20.86 -20.39 26.88
C GLU A 1039 -20.12 -21.57 27.52
N GLY A 1040 -19.96 -21.51 28.84
CA GLY A 1040 -19.30 -22.56 29.61
C GLY A 1040 -17.79 -22.59 29.39
N GLY A 1041 -17.13 -21.44 29.36
CA GLY A 1041 -15.67 -21.33 29.26
C GLY A 1041 -15.14 -21.34 27.83
N ARG A 1042 -15.80 -20.63 26.90
CA ARG A 1042 -15.40 -20.54 25.50
C ARG A 1042 -13.97 -20.03 25.31
N GLY A 1043 -13.52 -19.05 26.11
CA GLY A 1043 -12.14 -18.54 26.02
C GLY A 1043 -11.11 -19.66 26.18
N THR A 1044 -11.31 -20.56 27.14
CA THR A 1044 -10.44 -21.73 27.33
C THR A 1044 -10.47 -22.69 26.13
N ARG A 1045 -11.63 -22.87 25.48
CA ARG A 1045 -11.71 -23.68 24.25
C ARG A 1045 -10.99 -23.00 23.08
N CYS A 1046 -11.07 -21.68 22.97
CA CYS A 1046 -10.32 -20.92 21.97
C CYS A 1046 -8.81 -20.93 22.19
N ASP A 1047 -8.34 -20.97 23.44
CA ASP A 1047 -6.93 -21.21 23.77
C ASP A 1047 -6.51 -22.63 23.33
N PHE A 1048 -7.36 -23.63 23.58
CA PHE A 1048 -7.12 -24.99 23.12
C PHE A 1048 -6.98 -25.03 21.59
N TRP A 1049 -7.94 -24.49 20.82
CA TRP A 1049 -7.88 -24.48 19.36
C TRP A 1049 -6.64 -23.76 18.83
N LYS A 1050 -6.27 -22.62 19.43
CA LYS A 1050 -5.03 -21.91 19.10
C LYS A 1050 -3.80 -22.79 19.32
N SER A 1051 -3.78 -23.61 20.37
CA SER A 1051 -2.64 -24.49 20.71
C SER A 1051 -2.47 -25.69 19.78
N VAL A 1052 -3.54 -26.10 19.09
CA VAL A 1052 -3.51 -27.25 18.17
C VAL A 1052 -3.61 -26.86 16.70
N GLY A 1053 -3.57 -25.56 16.38
CA GLY A 1053 -3.75 -25.02 15.02
C GLY A 1053 -2.89 -25.66 13.93
N GLU A 1054 -1.68 -26.13 14.25
CA GLU A 1054 -0.80 -26.81 13.27
C GLU A 1054 -1.31 -28.20 12.81
N ILE A 1055 -2.22 -28.82 13.57
CA ILE A 1055 -2.77 -30.17 13.30
C ILE A 1055 -4.29 -30.20 13.21
N VAL A 1056 -4.95 -29.06 13.42
CA VAL A 1056 -6.37 -28.89 13.15
C VAL A 1056 -6.46 -28.47 11.69
N PRO A 1057 -7.40 -29.01 10.91
CA PRO A 1057 -7.93 -28.28 9.78
C PRO A 1057 -8.54 -27.00 10.31
N GLU A 1058 -7.74 -25.92 10.38
CA GLU A 1058 -8.15 -24.64 10.97
C GLU A 1058 -9.50 -24.15 10.44
#